data_AF-A0A952J7Z1-F1
#
_entry.id   AF-A0A952J7Z1-F1
#
_cell.length_a   1.000
_cell.length_b   1.000
_cell.length_c   1.000
_cell.angle_alpha   90.00
_cell.angle_beta   90.00
_cell.angle_gamma   90.00
#
_symmetry.space_group_name_H-M   'P 1'
#
loop_
_entity.id
_entity.type
_entity.pdbx_description
1 polymer ?
#
loop_
_entity_poly.entity_id
_entity_poly.type
_entity_poly.pdbx_seq_one_letter_code
_entity_poly.pdbx_strand_id
1 'polypeptide(L)'
;MEIEKFSYDNKIVRNFAYATFIWGLVGLLVGLIVALQLVIPDLNFPEYFTFGRMRPLHTNAVVFAFVGNGIFMGVYYSLQRLCKARMWNDTLSAIHFWGWQLIIVLAAVTLLMGFTSSKEYAELEWPIDVLITIIWVIFGINIFGTILTRRVQHLYVAIWFYIATWITVAMLHIVNSLAIPVTLFKSYPIYAGVQDALVQWWYGHNAVAFFLTTPYLGLMYYFLPKAAGRPVYSYRLSIIHFWSLIFLYIWAGPHHLLYTALPDWAQSLGTVFSIMLLAPSWGGMINGLLTLRGAWDKVRDDVVLKFYVVAVTAYGMATFEGPMLSIKSVNAISHYTDWTIAHVHIGALGWNGFLTFGVLFWLIPKIFRTELYSRKLANIHFWLGTLGILFYAVPLYWSAWTQWSLLGQFKPEGVLMYPNFLDTLSAILPMYYLRAFGGFLYLLGAVIGVVNLVKTVQQGKLEANEAAEAPPLPKEYKPHSNEHWHRWIERKPVQMLIGSLVVVAIGGIIEFAPTFLIESNVPTIASVKPYTPLELQGRDIYVREGCYVCHSQMVRPFREEVARYGEYSKAGEFVYDHPFQWGSKRTGPDLARVGTRNLPNSWHYNHMDNPRSVAEQSIMPPYPHLLDNDLDIHTTKKKIQVMQKLGVPYPKGYEDIANDELMKQAKGIQADLKMNGITTSEKKEIIALIAYMQRLGKDIKGESTFRIPASLKNAN
;
A
#
# COMPACT_ATOMS: atom_id res chain seq x y z
N MET A 1 -11.92 48.22 -6.91
CA MET A 1 -10.69 47.40 -6.98
C MET A 1 -10.47 47.06 -8.44
N GLU A 2 -9.30 47.39 -8.99
CA GLU A 2 -8.96 47.05 -10.38
C GLU A 2 -8.89 45.52 -10.56
N ILE A 3 -9.34 45.03 -11.71
CA ILE A 3 -9.30 43.61 -12.04
C ILE A 3 -7.85 43.23 -12.34
N GLU A 4 -7.33 42.20 -11.65
CA GLU A 4 -6.00 41.68 -11.92
C GLU A 4 -6.05 40.63 -13.04
N LYS A 5 -5.13 40.73 -14.00
CA LYS A 5 -4.96 39.78 -15.10
C LYS A 5 -3.77 38.85 -14.82
N PHE A 6 -3.94 37.57 -15.09
CA PHE A 6 -2.92 36.53 -14.90
C PHE A 6 -3.18 35.36 -15.86
N SER A 7 -2.37 34.31 -15.79
CA SER A 7 -2.57 33.10 -16.59
C SER A 7 -2.34 31.81 -15.82
N TYR A 8 -3.17 30.81 -16.07
CA TYR A 8 -3.00 29.46 -15.52
C TYR A 8 -1.93 28.69 -16.30
N ASP A 9 -1.08 27.96 -15.59
CA ASP A 9 -0.10 27.06 -16.20
C ASP A 9 -0.74 25.71 -16.53
N ASN A 10 -0.96 25.44 -17.81
CA ASN A 10 -1.40 24.13 -18.29
C ASN A 10 -0.22 23.25 -18.77
N LYS A 11 1.02 23.77 -18.83
CA LYS A 11 2.19 22.96 -19.22
C LYS A 11 2.49 21.90 -18.17
N ILE A 12 2.54 22.28 -16.89
CA ILE A 12 2.77 21.33 -15.81
C ILE A 12 1.65 20.28 -15.72
N VAL A 13 0.40 20.71 -15.91
CA VAL A 13 -0.77 19.83 -15.93
C VAL A 13 -0.63 18.78 -17.03
N ARG A 14 -0.26 19.20 -18.25
CA ARG A 14 0.00 18.28 -19.36
C ARG A 14 1.13 17.31 -19.05
N ASN A 15 2.23 17.78 -18.46
CA ASN A 15 3.37 16.91 -18.14
C ASN A 15 2.95 15.78 -17.19
N PHE A 16 2.24 16.10 -16.10
CA PHE A 16 1.68 15.08 -15.21
C PHE A 16 0.59 14.22 -15.89
N ALA A 17 -0.21 14.77 -16.80
CA ALA A 17 -1.17 13.97 -17.58
C ALA A 17 -0.47 12.93 -18.46
N TYR A 18 0.61 13.30 -19.15
CA TYR A 18 1.40 12.37 -19.95
C TYR A 18 2.07 11.30 -19.09
N ALA A 19 2.64 11.69 -17.95
CA ALA A 19 3.17 10.73 -16.99
C ALA A 19 2.09 9.78 -16.47
N THR A 20 0.87 10.27 -16.24
CA THR A 20 -0.29 9.44 -15.86
C THR A 20 -0.61 8.41 -16.95
N PHE A 21 -0.53 8.76 -18.24
CA PHE A 21 -0.73 7.81 -19.34
C PHE A 21 0.30 6.69 -19.30
N ILE A 22 1.58 7.07 -19.22
CA ILE A 22 2.71 6.14 -19.32
C ILE A 22 2.69 5.19 -18.11
N TRP A 23 2.67 5.76 -16.90
CA TRP A 23 2.71 4.95 -15.68
C TRP A 23 1.43 4.17 -15.43
N GLY A 24 0.28 4.65 -15.92
CA GLY A 24 -0.96 3.88 -15.94
C GLY A 24 -0.82 2.59 -16.72
N LEU A 25 -0.29 2.65 -17.94
CA LEU A 25 -0.07 1.45 -18.75
C LEU A 25 1.01 0.55 -18.15
N VAL A 26 2.12 1.11 -17.66
CA VAL A 26 3.20 0.33 -17.03
C VAL A 26 2.70 -0.37 -15.77
N GLY A 27 2.07 0.34 -14.84
CA GLY A 27 1.59 -0.26 -13.58
C GLY A 27 0.55 -1.36 -13.80
N LEU A 28 -0.37 -1.16 -14.75
CA LEU A 28 -1.37 -2.17 -15.13
C LEU A 28 -0.73 -3.38 -15.85
N LEU A 29 0.28 -3.15 -16.70
CA LEU A 29 1.03 -4.22 -17.36
C LEU A 29 1.79 -5.07 -16.35
N VAL A 30 2.53 -4.45 -15.42
CA VAL A 30 3.23 -5.17 -14.35
C VAL A 30 2.21 -5.94 -13.49
N GLY A 31 1.03 -5.35 -13.23
CA GLY A 31 -0.09 -6.02 -12.56
C GLY A 31 -0.57 -7.29 -13.26
N LEU A 32 -0.71 -7.24 -14.59
CA LEU A 32 -1.04 -8.42 -15.39
C LEU A 32 0.09 -9.46 -15.37
N ILE A 33 1.36 -9.04 -15.46
CA ILE A 33 2.52 -9.94 -15.37
C ILE A 33 2.52 -10.70 -14.05
N VAL A 34 2.39 -10.00 -12.90
CA VAL A 34 2.37 -10.67 -11.59
C VAL A 34 1.15 -11.56 -11.41
N ALA A 35 0.00 -11.21 -11.99
CA ALA A 35 -1.18 -12.06 -11.99
C ALA A 35 -0.95 -13.36 -12.79
N LEU A 36 -0.23 -13.28 -13.92
CA LEU A 36 0.16 -14.41 -14.76
C LEU A 36 1.25 -15.28 -14.09
N GLN A 37 2.22 -14.67 -13.39
CA GLN A 37 3.25 -15.39 -12.64
C GLN A 37 2.70 -16.33 -11.56
N LEU A 38 1.50 -16.06 -11.05
CA LEU A 38 0.81 -16.91 -10.08
C LEU A 38 0.12 -18.14 -10.70
N VAL A 39 -0.14 -18.12 -12.01
CA VAL A 39 -0.80 -19.23 -12.73
C VAL A 39 0.14 -19.99 -13.65
N ILE A 40 1.18 -19.31 -14.15
CA ILE A 40 2.22 -19.87 -15.01
C ILE A 40 3.57 -19.55 -14.32
N PRO A 41 4.03 -20.42 -13.40
CA PRO A 41 5.25 -20.18 -12.63
C PRO A 41 6.50 -19.94 -13.48
N ASP A 42 6.56 -20.48 -14.70
CA ASP A 42 7.68 -20.31 -15.64
C ASP A 42 7.82 -18.87 -16.18
N LEU A 43 6.83 -17.99 -15.94
CA LEU A 43 6.94 -16.55 -16.21
C LEU A 43 7.69 -15.78 -15.13
N ASN A 44 8.20 -16.47 -14.10
CA ASN A 44 9.16 -15.91 -13.17
C ASN A 44 10.56 -16.11 -13.75
N PHE A 45 11.28 -15.02 -14.00
CA PHE A 45 12.64 -15.07 -14.53
C PHE A 45 13.62 -14.59 -13.44
N PRO A 46 14.29 -15.51 -12.72
CA PRO A 46 15.28 -15.16 -11.70
C PRO A 46 16.50 -14.45 -12.32
N GLU A 47 17.18 -13.57 -11.59
CA GLU A 47 16.86 -13.17 -10.21
C GLU A 47 15.87 -11.98 -10.14
N TYR A 48 15.76 -11.19 -11.23
CA TYR A 48 15.15 -9.86 -11.17
C TYR A 48 13.63 -9.84 -11.34
N PHE A 49 13.07 -10.70 -12.20
CA PHE A 49 11.65 -10.69 -12.58
C PHE A 49 10.88 -11.85 -11.94
N THR A 50 11.09 -12.05 -10.64
CA THR A 50 10.29 -12.99 -9.82
C THR A 50 9.09 -12.27 -9.20
N PHE A 51 8.02 -13.00 -8.89
CA PHE A 51 6.81 -12.45 -8.27
C PHE A 51 7.12 -11.67 -6.99
N GLY A 52 8.08 -12.16 -6.19
CA GLY A 52 8.53 -11.52 -4.95
C GLY A 52 9.00 -10.08 -5.15
N ARG A 53 9.79 -9.83 -6.21
CA ARG A 53 10.32 -8.49 -6.54
C ARG A 53 9.35 -7.67 -7.41
N MET A 54 8.58 -8.33 -8.27
CA MET A 54 7.63 -7.68 -9.18
C MET A 54 6.34 -7.20 -8.48
N ARG A 55 5.90 -7.85 -7.39
CA ARG A 55 4.72 -7.40 -6.62
C ARG A 55 4.89 -6.00 -6.02
N PRO A 56 5.96 -5.68 -5.26
CA PRO A 56 6.14 -4.32 -4.75
C PRO A 56 6.37 -3.30 -5.88
N LEU A 57 6.96 -3.71 -7.01
CA LEU A 57 7.05 -2.86 -8.20
C LEU A 57 5.65 -2.51 -8.74
N HIS A 58 4.77 -3.49 -8.89
CA HIS A 58 3.38 -3.26 -9.29
C HIS A 58 2.68 -2.27 -8.34
N THR A 59 2.79 -2.50 -7.03
CA THR A 59 2.21 -1.63 -6.00
C THR A 59 2.70 -0.19 -6.18
N ASN A 60 4.01 0.02 -6.25
CA ASN A 60 4.60 1.35 -6.37
C ASN A 60 4.25 2.03 -7.72
N ALA A 61 4.26 1.27 -8.82
CA ALA A 61 3.90 1.77 -10.14
C ALA A 61 2.42 2.17 -10.24
N VAL A 62 1.49 1.44 -9.61
CA VAL A 62 0.07 1.79 -9.64
C VAL A 62 -0.26 2.91 -8.66
N VAL A 63 0.26 2.86 -7.43
CA VAL A 63 -0.07 3.82 -6.37
C VAL A 63 0.68 5.14 -6.58
N PHE A 64 2.01 5.11 -6.58
CA PHE A 64 2.80 6.34 -6.56
C PHE A 64 3.10 6.88 -7.96
N ALA A 65 3.19 6.01 -8.97
CA ALA A 65 3.40 6.46 -10.35
C ALA A 65 2.09 6.80 -11.06
N PHE A 66 1.19 5.84 -11.31
CA PHE A 66 -0.07 6.12 -12.01
C PHE A 66 -0.99 7.04 -11.21
N VAL A 67 -1.39 6.62 -10.02
CA VAL A 67 -2.34 7.37 -9.20
C VAL A 67 -1.70 8.66 -8.68
N GLY A 68 -0.45 8.63 -8.23
CA GLY A 68 0.30 9.84 -7.83
C GLY A 68 0.37 10.91 -8.92
N ASN A 69 0.74 10.56 -10.15
CA ASN A 69 0.72 11.51 -11.27
C ASN A 69 -0.70 12.03 -11.57
N GLY A 70 -1.73 11.18 -11.43
CA GLY A 70 -3.13 11.57 -11.58
C GLY A 70 -3.57 12.61 -10.54
N ILE A 71 -3.13 12.46 -9.29
CA ILE A 71 -3.35 13.42 -8.21
C ILE A 71 -2.69 14.75 -8.56
N PHE A 72 -1.40 14.74 -8.87
CA PHE A 72 -0.66 15.97 -9.15
C PHE A 72 -1.25 16.71 -10.35
N MET A 73 -1.55 16.00 -11.45
CA MET A 73 -2.24 16.56 -12.60
C MET A 73 -3.54 17.28 -12.18
N GLY A 74 -4.38 16.58 -11.41
CA GLY A 74 -5.66 17.11 -10.96
C GLY A 74 -5.51 18.32 -10.03
N VAL A 75 -4.57 18.27 -9.08
CA VAL A 75 -4.27 19.35 -8.12
C VAL A 75 -3.71 20.58 -8.85
N TYR A 76 -2.69 20.42 -9.71
CA TYR A 76 -2.11 21.53 -10.47
C TYR A 76 -3.14 22.21 -11.36
N TYR A 77 -4.13 21.48 -11.87
CA TYR A 77 -5.21 22.09 -12.66
C TYR A 77 -6.27 22.77 -11.78
N SER A 78 -6.79 22.08 -10.77
CA SER A 78 -7.92 22.54 -9.97
C SER A 78 -7.54 23.66 -9.03
N LEU A 79 -6.37 23.57 -8.38
CA LEU A 79 -5.91 24.53 -7.36
C LEU A 79 -5.83 25.95 -7.92
N GLN A 80 -5.21 26.09 -9.10
CA GLN A 80 -5.08 27.37 -9.78
C GLN A 80 -6.45 28.04 -9.99
N ARG A 81 -7.43 27.28 -10.48
CA ARG A 81 -8.78 27.75 -10.79
C ARG A 81 -9.62 28.01 -9.55
N LEU A 82 -9.42 27.23 -8.49
CA LEU A 82 -10.07 27.42 -7.20
C LEU A 82 -9.53 28.66 -6.47
N CYS A 83 -8.22 28.89 -6.54
CA CYS A 83 -7.57 30.06 -5.96
C CYS A 83 -7.71 31.32 -6.84
N LYS A 84 -8.10 31.16 -8.11
CA LYS A 84 -8.02 32.20 -9.14
C LYS A 84 -6.61 32.82 -9.17
N ALA A 85 -5.60 31.97 -9.21
CA ALA A 85 -4.19 32.33 -9.23
C ALA A 85 -3.39 31.32 -10.05
N ARG A 86 -2.30 31.78 -10.66
CA ARG A 86 -1.29 30.88 -11.21
C ARG A 86 -0.63 30.10 -10.07
N MET A 87 -0.07 28.93 -10.38
CA MET A 87 0.89 28.31 -9.46
C MET A 87 1.97 29.31 -9.05
N TRP A 88 2.37 29.25 -7.79
CA TRP A 88 3.25 30.24 -7.19
C TRP A 88 4.63 30.29 -7.84
N ASN A 89 5.18 29.13 -8.20
CA ASN A 89 6.49 29.05 -8.83
C ASN A 89 6.59 27.91 -9.86
N ASP A 90 6.81 28.27 -11.12
CA ASP A 90 6.93 27.33 -12.25
C ASP A 90 8.20 26.44 -12.13
N THR A 91 9.28 26.94 -11.53
CA THR A 91 10.51 26.15 -11.29
C THR A 91 10.26 25.07 -10.24
N LEU A 92 9.57 25.38 -9.14
CA LEU A 92 9.18 24.37 -8.14
C LEU A 92 8.22 23.34 -8.74
N SER A 93 7.32 23.76 -9.64
CA SER A 93 6.48 22.84 -10.41
C SER A 93 7.34 21.86 -11.24
N ALA A 94 8.36 22.36 -11.93
CA ALA A 94 9.25 21.53 -12.75
C ALA A 94 10.14 20.60 -11.91
N ILE A 95 10.69 21.08 -10.78
CA ILE A 95 11.49 20.25 -9.85
C ILE A 95 10.62 19.15 -9.27
N HIS A 96 9.39 19.46 -8.85
CA HIS A 96 8.45 18.44 -8.37
C HIS A 96 8.20 17.37 -9.44
N PHE A 97 7.86 17.78 -10.68
CA PHE A 97 7.62 16.83 -11.76
C PHE A 97 8.84 15.92 -11.99
N TRP A 98 10.00 16.48 -12.32
CA TRP A 98 11.17 15.66 -12.64
C TRP A 98 11.71 14.86 -11.46
N GLY A 99 11.64 15.42 -10.25
CA GLY A 99 11.99 14.72 -9.02
C GLY A 99 11.09 13.52 -8.78
N TRP A 100 9.77 13.66 -9.00
CA TRP A 100 8.84 12.54 -8.89
C TRP A 100 9.07 11.48 -9.96
N GLN A 101 9.35 11.88 -11.21
CA GLN A 101 9.70 10.93 -12.27
C GLN A 101 10.99 10.16 -11.95
N LEU A 102 11.99 10.83 -11.37
CA LEU A 102 13.23 10.20 -10.92
C LEU A 102 12.95 9.17 -9.81
N ILE A 103 12.14 9.51 -8.81
CA ILE A 103 11.74 8.57 -7.74
C ILE A 103 11.09 7.31 -8.33
N ILE A 104 10.18 7.46 -9.29
CA ILE A 104 9.50 6.31 -9.92
C ILE A 104 10.51 5.42 -10.66
N VAL A 105 11.45 6.00 -11.41
CA VAL A 105 12.47 5.24 -12.13
C VAL A 105 13.41 4.54 -11.14
N LEU A 106 13.82 5.23 -10.07
CA LEU A 106 14.63 4.62 -9.01
C LEU A 106 13.89 3.45 -8.36
N ALA A 107 12.61 3.61 -8.02
CA ALA A 107 11.78 2.53 -7.48
C ALA A 107 11.74 1.32 -8.41
N ALA A 108 11.59 1.53 -9.73
CA ALA A 108 11.60 0.45 -10.70
C ALA A 108 12.92 -0.32 -10.72
N VAL A 109 14.06 0.40 -10.71
CA VAL A 109 15.38 -0.21 -10.71
C VAL A 109 15.67 -0.93 -9.39
N THR A 110 15.48 -0.25 -8.25
CA THR A 110 15.91 -0.76 -6.95
C THR A 110 15.06 -1.94 -6.48
N LEU A 111 13.75 -1.94 -6.73
CA LEU A 111 12.88 -3.05 -6.35
C LEU A 111 13.20 -4.32 -7.15
N LEU A 112 13.48 -4.21 -8.46
CA LEU A 112 13.91 -5.35 -9.28
C LEU A 112 15.28 -5.89 -8.84
N MET A 113 16.17 -5.02 -8.37
CA MET A 113 17.45 -5.41 -7.76
C MET A 113 17.30 -6.04 -6.36
N GLY A 114 16.08 -6.08 -5.80
CA GLY A 114 15.79 -6.64 -4.48
C GLY A 114 16.07 -5.70 -3.31
N PHE A 115 16.33 -4.42 -3.56
CA PHE A 115 16.47 -3.43 -2.49
C PHE A 115 15.08 -3.03 -1.99
N THR A 116 14.71 -3.61 -0.86
CA THR A 116 13.41 -3.38 -0.23
C THR A 116 13.52 -3.33 1.29
N SER A 117 12.77 -2.41 1.90
CA SER A 117 12.54 -2.37 3.34
C SER A 117 11.59 -3.49 3.80
N SER A 118 10.89 -4.18 2.88
CA SER A 118 9.78 -5.12 3.10
C SER A 118 8.51 -4.55 3.76
N LYS A 119 8.44 -3.23 3.94
CA LYS A 119 7.24 -2.55 4.44
C LYS A 119 6.29 -2.23 3.29
N GLU A 120 5.08 -2.77 3.32
CA GLU A 120 4.09 -2.55 2.24
C GLU A 120 3.79 -1.06 2.04
N TYR A 121 3.81 -0.61 0.78
CA TYR A 121 3.71 0.80 0.36
C TYR A 121 4.87 1.71 0.79
N ALA A 122 5.87 1.20 1.51
CA ALA A 122 7.07 1.92 1.94
C ALA A 122 8.33 1.10 1.62
N GLU A 123 8.33 0.37 0.50
CA GLU A 123 9.34 -0.63 0.18
C GLU A 123 10.71 -0.02 -0.16
N LEU A 124 10.77 1.26 -0.53
CA LEU A 124 11.99 1.89 -1.02
C LEU A 124 12.99 2.09 0.13
N GLU A 125 14.28 2.02 -0.19
CA GLU A 125 15.34 2.21 0.80
C GLU A 125 15.62 3.69 1.07
N TRP A 126 16.28 3.95 2.21
CA TRP A 126 16.40 5.27 2.82
C TRP A 126 16.85 6.45 1.92
N PRO A 127 17.74 6.29 0.89
CA PRO A 127 18.09 7.43 0.04
C PRO A 127 16.88 7.92 -0.77
N ILE A 128 16.01 7.00 -1.18
CA ILE A 128 14.79 7.34 -1.93
C ILE A 128 13.74 7.91 -0.99
N ASP A 129 13.65 7.44 0.26
CA ASP A 129 12.75 8.05 1.26
C ASP A 129 13.10 9.51 1.56
N VAL A 130 14.40 9.83 1.63
CA VAL A 130 14.88 11.21 1.78
C VAL A 130 14.53 12.03 0.54
N LEU A 131 14.72 11.47 -0.66
CA LEU A 131 14.36 12.14 -1.91
C LEU A 131 12.85 12.41 -2.00
N ILE A 132 12.00 11.43 -1.64
CA ILE A 132 10.55 11.59 -1.54
C ILE A 132 10.21 12.74 -0.60
N THR A 133 10.82 12.78 0.59
CA THR A 133 10.59 13.85 1.57
C THR A 133 10.89 15.23 0.98
N ILE A 134 12.04 15.39 0.32
CA ILE A 134 12.45 16.65 -0.31
C ILE A 134 11.45 17.07 -1.40
N ILE A 135 11.11 16.16 -2.31
CA ILE A 135 10.21 16.44 -3.43
C ILE A 135 8.79 16.74 -2.93
N TRP A 136 8.32 16.06 -1.90
CA TRP A 136 7.01 16.29 -1.28
C TRP A 136 6.93 17.65 -0.56
N VAL A 137 8.02 18.10 0.07
CA VAL A 137 8.12 19.44 0.65
C VAL A 137 8.08 20.51 -0.44
N ILE A 138 8.80 20.32 -1.56
CA ILE A 138 8.78 21.24 -2.70
C ILE A 138 7.37 21.37 -3.29
N PHE A 139 6.66 20.26 -3.43
CA PHE A 139 5.25 20.25 -3.84
C PHE A 139 4.38 21.08 -2.88
N GLY A 140 4.55 20.87 -1.57
CA GLY A 140 3.84 21.60 -0.51
C GLY A 140 4.06 23.10 -0.55
N ILE A 141 5.32 23.53 -0.64
CA ILE A 141 5.70 24.95 -0.72
C ILE A 141 4.98 25.62 -1.89
N ASN A 142 4.94 24.96 -3.05
CA ASN A 142 4.29 25.51 -4.24
C ASN A 142 2.75 25.56 -4.11
N ILE A 143 2.12 24.53 -3.53
CA ILE A 143 0.69 24.54 -3.20
C ILE A 143 0.36 25.69 -2.26
N PHE A 144 1.07 25.79 -1.12
CA PHE A 144 0.78 26.79 -0.11
C PHE A 144 1.06 28.21 -0.59
N GLY A 145 2.15 28.43 -1.34
CA GLY A 145 2.40 29.69 -2.01
C GLY A 145 1.20 30.11 -2.87
N THR A 146 0.63 29.17 -3.63
CA THR A 146 -0.52 29.42 -4.52
C THR A 146 -1.78 29.77 -3.73
N ILE A 147 -2.04 29.07 -2.62
CA ILE A 147 -3.19 29.32 -1.74
C ILE A 147 -3.06 30.67 -1.02
N LEU A 148 -1.84 31.07 -0.66
CA LEU A 148 -1.56 32.34 -0.01
C LEU A 148 -1.73 33.54 -0.97
N THR A 149 -1.45 33.36 -2.27
CA THR A 149 -1.65 34.38 -3.32
C THR A 149 -3.02 34.32 -3.98
N ARG A 150 -4.01 33.66 -3.35
CA ARG A 150 -5.35 33.49 -3.93
C ARG A 150 -6.13 34.81 -4.00
N ARG A 151 -7.11 34.85 -4.91
CA ARG A 151 -8.05 35.98 -5.09
C ARG A 151 -9.46 35.71 -4.56
N VAL A 152 -9.65 34.60 -3.85
CA VAL A 152 -10.94 34.21 -3.24
C VAL A 152 -10.84 34.18 -1.72
N GLN A 153 -11.89 34.62 -1.01
CA GLN A 153 -11.85 34.63 0.45
C GLN A 153 -11.91 33.22 1.04
N HIS A 154 -12.87 32.43 0.58
CA HIS A 154 -13.14 31.08 1.07
C HIS A 154 -12.28 30.05 0.35
N LEU A 155 -11.72 29.11 1.11
CA LEU A 155 -11.07 27.94 0.53
C LEU A 155 -12.17 26.94 0.16
N TYR A 156 -12.17 26.53 -1.10
CA TYR A 156 -13.09 25.48 -1.56
C TYR A 156 -12.73 24.14 -0.92
N VAL A 157 -13.73 23.29 -0.69
CA VAL A 157 -13.57 22.00 0.04
C VAL A 157 -12.46 21.12 -0.53
N ALA A 158 -12.27 21.11 -1.86
CA ALA A 158 -11.18 20.37 -2.49
C ALA A 158 -9.79 20.79 -1.96
N ILE A 159 -9.59 22.08 -1.66
CA ILE A 159 -8.34 22.59 -1.09
C ILE A 159 -8.12 22.04 0.32
N TRP A 160 -9.19 21.85 1.11
CA TRP A 160 -9.08 21.26 2.45
C TRP A 160 -8.53 19.83 2.36
N PHE A 161 -9.07 19.03 1.44
CA PHE A 161 -8.57 17.70 1.15
C PHE A 161 -7.13 17.70 0.65
N TYR A 162 -6.72 18.65 -0.20
CA TYR A 162 -5.32 18.76 -0.64
C TYR A 162 -4.36 19.13 0.49
N ILE A 163 -4.77 20.06 1.37
CA ILE A 163 -3.98 20.44 2.56
C ILE A 163 -3.82 19.23 3.50
N ALA A 164 -4.92 18.53 3.81
CA ALA A 164 -4.90 17.35 4.67
C ALA A 164 -4.05 16.22 4.06
N THR A 165 -4.16 16.00 2.75
CA THR A 165 -3.31 15.05 2.02
C THR A 165 -1.84 15.37 2.19
N TRP A 166 -1.44 16.62 1.92
CA TRP A 166 -0.03 17.00 1.96
C TRP A 166 0.59 16.80 3.33
N ILE A 167 -0.05 17.33 4.38
CA ILE A 167 0.53 17.31 5.74
C ILE A 167 0.50 15.92 6.36
N THR A 168 -0.57 15.17 6.15
CA THR A 168 -0.68 13.82 6.72
C THR A 168 0.28 12.86 6.03
N VAL A 169 0.36 12.86 4.69
CA VAL A 169 1.33 12.01 3.97
C VAL A 169 2.77 12.32 4.38
N ALA A 170 3.12 13.60 4.60
CA ALA A 170 4.43 13.97 5.10
C ALA A 170 4.72 13.36 6.49
N MET A 171 3.76 13.47 7.42
CA MET A 171 3.87 12.88 8.76
C MET A 171 4.00 11.35 8.69
N LEU A 172 3.15 10.69 7.90
CA LEU A 172 3.14 9.23 7.72
C LEU A 172 4.50 8.75 7.18
N HIS A 173 4.96 9.36 6.09
CA HIS A 173 6.21 8.99 5.42
C HIS A 173 7.41 9.13 6.36
N ILE A 174 7.53 10.27 7.05
CA ILE A 174 8.67 10.52 7.94
C ILE A 174 8.69 9.53 9.10
N VAL A 175 7.55 9.31 9.76
CA VAL A 175 7.48 8.43 10.94
C VAL A 175 7.75 6.97 10.56
N ASN A 176 7.13 6.45 9.50
CA ASN A 176 7.28 5.03 9.14
C ASN A 176 8.68 4.69 8.59
N SER A 177 9.34 5.66 7.95
CA SER A 177 10.63 5.49 7.27
C SER A 177 11.83 5.76 8.16
N LEU A 178 11.63 5.94 9.48
CA LEU A 178 12.74 6.06 10.41
C LEU A 178 13.53 4.75 10.47
N ALA A 179 14.76 4.79 9.99
CA ALA A 179 15.65 3.64 9.90
C ALA A 179 17.12 4.04 10.10
N ILE A 180 17.96 3.08 10.51
CA ILE A 180 19.40 3.24 10.61
C ILE A 180 20.06 2.60 9.37
N PRO A 181 20.75 3.37 8.53
CA PRO A 181 21.47 2.84 7.37
C PRO A 181 22.62 1.89 7.75
N VAL A 182 22.69 0.76 7.05
CA VAL A 182 23.85 -0.16 7.06
C VAL A 182 24.75 0.16 5.86
N THR A 183 24.14 0.26 4.67
CA THR A 183 24.78 0.62 3.40
C THR A 183 23.92 1.62 2.63
N LEU A 184 24.29 1.98 1.41
CA LEU A 184 23.49 2.86 0.56
C LEU A 184 22.09 2.27 0.26
N PHE A 185 21.99 0.95 0.11
CA PHE A 185 20.74 0.26 -0.27
C PHE A 185 20.31 -0.77 0.77
N LYS A 186 20.66 -0.55 2.04
CA LYS A 186 20.18 -1.35 3.16
C LYS A 186 20.07 -0.53 4.43
N SER A 187 18.92 -0.60 5.06
CA SER A 187 18.67 -0.04 6.39
C SER A 187 17.85 -1.00 7.26
N TYR A 188 17.82 -0.74 8.57
CA TYR A 188 16.91 -1.41 9.51
C TYR A 188 15.99 -0.37 10.16
N PRO A 189 14.66 -0.59 10.16
CA PRO A 189 13.72 0.33 10.79
C PRO A 189 13.98 0.42 12.29
N ILE A 190 13.68 1.58 12.88
CA ILE A 190 13.90 1.79 14.32
C ILE A 190 12.93 1.00 15.20
N TYR A 191 11.80 0.56 14.64
CA TYR A 191 10.78 -0.21 15.33
C TYR A 191 11.01 -1.71 15.10
N ALA A 192 10.55 -2.55 16.04
CA ALA A 192 10.56 -4.01 15.91
C ALA A 192 9.19 -4.63 16.18
N GLY A 193 8.96 -5.83 15.64
CA GLY A 193 7.85 -6.71 15.99
C GLY A 193 6.49 -6.01 16.02
N VAL A 194 5.80 -6.09 17.16
CA VAL A 194 4.46 -5.50 17.36
C VAL A 194 4.44 -3.99 17.14
N GLN A 195 5.46 -3.27 17.60
CA GLN A 195 5.54 -1.82 17.44
C GLN A 195 5.72 -1.46 15.98
N ASP A 196 6.58 -2.18 15.26
CA ASP A 196 6.79 -1.97 13.84
C ASP A 196 5.55 -2.31 13.02
N ALA A 197 4.85 -3.39 13.36
CA ALA A 197 3.58 -3.75 12.73
C ALA A 197 2.51 -2.67 12.91
N LEU A 198 2.39 -2.12 14.12
CA LEU A 198 1.45 -1.03 14.42
C LEU A 198 1.79 0.24 13.62
N VAL A 199 3.05 0.68 13.64
CA VAL A 199 3.49 1.86 12.86
C VAL A 199 3.31 1.62 11.36
N GLN A 200 3.62 0.41 10.89
CA GLN A 200 3.49 0.04 9.48
C GLN A 200 2.04 0.07 9.00
N TRP A 201 1.08 -0.41 9.80
CA TRP A 201 -0.33 -0.40 9.37
C TRP A 201 -1.06 0.89 9.69
N TRP A 202 -0.62 1.64 10.69
CA TRP A 202 -0.93 3.07 10.79
C TRP A 202 -0.50 3.78 9.50
N TYR A 203 0.72 3.56 9.01
CA TYR A 203 1.18 4.09 7.74
C TYR A 203 0.38 3.56 6.55
N GLY A 204 0.32 2.24 6.36
CA GLY A 204 -0.22 1.60 5.16
C GLY A 204 -1.71 1.88 4.98
N HIS A 205 -2.50 1.82 6.06
CA HIS A 205 -3.90 2.21 5.99
C HIS A 205 -4.07 3.69 5.66
N ASN A 206 -3.27 4.55 6.30
CA ASN A 206 -3.37 5.99 6.08
C ASN A 206 -2.71 6.46 4.77
N ALA A 207 -1.87 5.64 4.14
CA ALA A 207 -1.43 5.84 2.77
C ALA A 207 -2.63 5.68 1.83
N VAL A 208 -3.44 4.62 2.00
CA VAL A 208 -4.70 4.47 1.25
C VAL A 208 -5.66 5.63 1.58
N ALA A 209 -5.78 6.02 2.85
CA ALA A 209 -6.62 7.13 3.27
C ALA A 209 -6.22 8.48 2.65
N PHE A 210 -4.98 8.89 2.87
CA PHE A 210 -4.52 10.24 2.58
C PHE A 210 -3.84 10.38 1.22
N PHE A 211 -3.53 9.28 0.54
CA PHE A 211 -3.03 9.29 -0.84
C PHE A 211 -4.08 8.79 -1.84
N LEU A 212 -4.88 7.76 -1.52
CA LEU A 212 -5.86 7.21 -2.46
C LEU A 212 -7.30 7.71 -2.24
N THR A 213 -7.66 8.16 -1.03
CA THR A 213 -9.01 8.65 -0.74
C THR A 213 -9.08 10.18 -0.71
N THR A 214 -8.36 10.86 0.19
CA THR A 214 -8.52 12.32 0.39
C THR A 214 -8.23 13.16 -0.86
N PRO A 215 -7.13 12.99 -1.61
CA PRO A 215 -6.91 13.84 -2.78
C PRO A 215 -7.93 13.54 -3.87
N TYR A 216 -8.34 12.28 -4.04
CA TYR A 216 -9.39 11.91 -4.99
C TYR A 216 -10.77 12.45 -4.61
N LEU A 217 -11.10 12.54 -3.32
CA LEU A 217 -12.28 13.29 -2.88
C LEU A 217 -12.13 14.77 -3.27
N GLY A 218 -10.95 15.35 -3.11
CA GLY A 218 -10.66 16.70 -3.60
C GLY A 218 -10.83 16.84 -5.13
N LEU A 219 -10.32 15.89 -5.91
CA LEU A 219 -10.52 15.83 -7.36
C LEU A 219 -12.02 15.70 -7.69
N MET A 220 -12.74 14.79 -7.05
CA MET A 220 -14.19 14.62 -7.23
C MET A 220 -14.93 15.93 -6.96
N TYR A 221 -14.64 16.61 -5.85
CA TYR A 221 -15.25 17.89 -5.48
C TYR A 221 -15.04 18.99 -6.53
N TYR A 222 -13.99 18.91 -7.33
CA TYR A 222 -13.76 19.85 -8.42
C TYR A 222 -14.34 19.36 -9.75
N PHE A 223 -13.93 18.18 -10.20
CA PHE A 223 -14.16 17.71 -11.56
C PHE A 223 -15.58 17.18 -11.79
N LEU A 224 -16.19 16.49 -10.82
CA LEU A 224 -17.54 15.94 -10.98
C LEU A 224 -18.59 17.05 -11.13
N PRO A 225 -18.68 18.07 -10.24
CA PRO A 225 -19.62 19.17 -10.41
C PRO A 225 -19.38 19.95 -11.71
N LYS A 226 -18.11 20.11 -12.11
CA LYS A 226 -17.73 20.82 -13.33
C LYS A 226 -18.11 20.06 -14.60
N ALA A 227 -18.02 18.75 -14.63
CA ALA A 227 -18.49 17.94 -15.74
C ALA A 227 -20.02 17.88 -15.78
N ALA A 228 -20.67 17.76 -14.62
CA ALA A 228 -22.13 17.71 -14.53
C ALA A 228 -22.82 19.05 -14.85
N GLY A 229 -22.09 20.17 -14.68
CA GLY A 229 -22.67 21.51 -14.74
C GLY A 229 -23.64 21.76 -13.59
N ARG A 230 -23.36 21.21 -12.41
CA ARG A 230 -24.23 21.27 -11.23
C ARG A 230 -23.46 21.81 -10.02
N PRO A 231 -24.11 22.55 -9.11
CA PRO A 231 -23.50 22.89 -7.82
C PRO A 231 -23.35 21.63 -6.96
N VAL A 232 -22.35 21.63 -6.07
CA VAL A 232 -22.19 20.57 -5.07
C VAL A 232 -23.43 20.47 -4.21
N TYR A 233 -23.86 19.24 -3.94
CA TYR A 233 -25.10 18.95 -3.20
C TYR A 233 -25.19 19.62 -1.82
N SER A 234 -24.24 19.34 -0.91
CA SER A 234 -24.33 19.83 0.49
C SER A 234 -23.00 20.33 1.04
N TYR A 235 -22.91 21.64 1.26
CA TYR A 235 -21.78 22.26 1.95
C TYR A 235 -21.64 21.80 3.41
N ARG A 236 -22.75 21.65 4.13
CA ARG A 236 -22.73 21.16 5.52
C ARG A 236 -22.19 19.74 5.62
N LEU A 237 -22.63 18.86 4.70
CA LEU A 237 -22.09 17.50 4.63
C LEU A 237 -20.61 17.53 4.25
N SER A 238 -20.19 18.50 3.42
CA SER A 238 -18.78 18.73 3.06
C SER A 238 -17.90 19.10 4.27
N ILE A 239 -18.43 19.81 5.26
CA ILE A 239 -17.72 20.10 6.52
C ILE A 239 -17.66 18.86 7.41
N ILE A 240 -18.83 18.26 7.68
CA ILE A 240 -18.95 17.13 8.61
C ILE A 240 -18.09 15.98 8.14
N HIS A 241 -18.24 15.57 6.87
CA HIS A 241 -17.51 14.44 6.36
C HIS A 241 -16.00 14.73 6.28
N PHE A 242 -15.54 15.94 5.97
CA PHE A 242 -14.12 16.25 5.93
C PHE A 242 -13.45 16.04 7.30
N TRP A 243 -13.95 16.72 8.34
CA TRP A 243 -13.32 16.68 9.66
C TRP A 243 -13.43 15.31 10.33
N SER A 244 -14.60 14.68 10.23
CA SER A 244 -14.77 13.33 10.79
C SER A 244 -14.00 12.27 9.99
N LEU A 245 -13.86 12.41 8.66
CA LEU A 245 -13.03 11.51 7.85
C LEU A 245 -11.57 11.58 8.30
N ILE A 246 -10.96 12.77 8.30
CA ILE A 246 -9.52 12.89 8.59
C ILE A 246 -9.19 12.52 10.04
N PHE A 247 -10.12 12.74 10.98
CA PHE A 247 -9.95 12.33 12.37
C PHE A 247 -10.09 10.82 12.53
N LEU A 248 -11.12 10.19 11.96
CA LEU A 248 -11.41 8.78 12.19
C LEU A 248 -10.48 7.84 11.43
N TYR A 249 -9.99 8.24 10.25
CA TYR A 249 -9.14 7.38 9.42
C TYR A 249 -7.82 7.00 10.09
N ILE A 250 -7.24 7.93 10.87
CA ILE A 250 -5.91 7.72 11.46
C ILE A 250 -5.86 6.49 12.37
N TRP A 251 -6.97 6.17 13.03
CA TRP A 251 -7.13 5.10 14.03
C TRP A 251 -7.37 3.71 13.44
N ALA A 252 -7.64 3.62 12.14
CA ALA A 252 -8.08 2.37 11.53
C ALA A 252 -6.91 1.41 11.20
N GLY A 253 -5.65 1.82 11.41
CA GLY A 253 -4.47 0.96 11.22
C GLY A 253 -4.59 -0.47 11.79
N PRO A 254 -5.03 -0.67 13.05
CA PRO A 254 -5.05 -1.98 13.69
C PRO A 254 -6.03 -2.98 13.07
N HIS A 255 -6.95 -2.57 12.19
CA HIS A 255 -7.84 -3.50 11.49
C HIS A 255 -7.10 -4.46 10.53
N HIS A 256 -5.84 -4.14 10.18
CA HIS A 256 -4.93 -5.00 9.42
C HIS A 256 -4.28 -6.07 10.31
N LEU A 257 -4.42 -5.95 11.63
CA LEU A 257 -3.69 -6.72 12.64
C LEU A 257 -4.63 -7.49 13.56
N LEU A 258 -5.87 -7.73 13.13
CA LEU A 258 -6.84 -8.49 13.90
C LEU A 258 -6.42 -9.97 13.98
N TYR A 259 -6.53 -10.55 15.17
CA TYR A 259 -6.05 -11.91 15.49
C TYR A 259 -4.56 -12.12 15.23
N THR A 260 -3.77 -11.05 15.28
CA THR A 260 -2.30 -11.13 15.27
C THR A 260 -1.74 -11.08 16.69
N ALA A 261 -0.41 -10.96 16.81
CA ALA A 261 0.27 -10.74 18.07
C ALA A 261 0.08 -9.31 18.63
N LEU A 262 -0.62 -8.42 17.91
CA LEU A 262 -0.98 -7.08 18.39
C LEU A 262 -1.91 -7.18 19.63
N PRO A 263 -1.75 -6.34 20.67
CA PRO A 263 -2.64 -6.31 21.82
C PRO A 263 -4.12 -6.11 21.46
N ASP A 264 -4.99 -6.79 22.20
CA ASP A 264 -6.44 -6.81 21.94
C ASP A 264 -7.10 -5.43 22.05
N TRP A 265 -6.60 -4.55 22.91
CA TRP A 265 -7.14 -3.19 23.05
C TRP A 265 -6.93 -2.38 21.77
N ALA A 266 -5.75 -2.50 21.14
CA ALA A 266 -5.42 -1.81 19.89
C ALA A 266 -6.23 -2.37 18.72
N GLN A 267 -6.37 -3.70 18.65
CA GLN A 267 -7.26 -4.35 17.67
C GLN A 267 -8.70 -3.84 17.78
N SER A 268 -9.23 -3.77 19.01
CA SER A 268 -10.61 -3.33 19.28
C SER A 268 -10.81 -1.86 18.92
N LEU A 269 -9.82 -1.01 19.21
CA LEU A 269 -9.81 0.39 18.81
C LEU A 269 -9.92 0.51 17.28
N GLY A 270 -9.07 -0.21 16.54
CA GLY A 270 -9.10 -0.24 15.07
C GLY A 270 -10.45 -0.68 14.52
N THR A 271 -11.06 -1.72 15.07
CA THR A 271 -12.41 -2.17 14.67
C THR A 271 -13.47 -1.09 14.90
N VAL A 272 -13.52 -0.49 16.09
CA VAL A 272 -14.56 0.52 16.42
C VAL A 272 -14.44 1.74 15.50
N PHE A 273 -13.24 2.28 15.34
CA PHE A 273 -13.02 3.45 14.50
C PHE A 273 -13.25 3.15 13.01
N SER A 274 -12.94 1.95 12.55
CA SER A 274 -13.23 1.51 11.17
C SER A 274 -14.74 1.43 10.90
N ILE A 275 -15.55 0.96 11.86
CA ILE A 275 -17.01 0.98 11.73
C ILE A 275 -17.53 2.42 11.69
N MET A 276 -17.03 3.29 12.58
CA MET A 276 -17.40 4.71 12.60
C MET A 276 -17.03 5.42 11.29
N LEU A 277 -15.95 5.01 10.63
CA LEU A 277 -15.44 5.56 9.38
C LEU A 277 -16.40 5.37 8.20
N LEU A 278 -17.39 4.47 8.29
CA LEU A 278 -18.42 4.29 7.27
C LEU A 278 -19.16 5.60 6.98
N ALA A 279 -19.62 6.29 8.03
CA ALA A 279 -20.44 7.50 7.92
C ALA A 279 -19.74 8.66 7.18
N PRO A 280 -18.52 9.10 7.56
CA PRO A 280 -17.82 10.15 6.82
C PRO A 280 -17.42 9.73 5.41
N SER A 281 -17.07 8.46 5.21
CA SER A 281 -16.72 7.96 3.88
C SER A 281 -17.91 8.04 2.93
N TRP A 282 -19.07 7.54 3.35
CA TRP A 282 -20.31 7.67 2.58
C TRP A 282 -20.78 9.12 2.45
N GLY A 283 -20.43 10.01 3.37
CA GLY A 283 -20.60 11.45 3.19
C GLY A 283 -19.95 11.99 1.90
N GLY A 284 -18.80 11.44 1.51
CA GLY A 284 -18.16 11.72 0.22
C GLY A 284 -18.95 11.16 -0.97
N MET A 285 -19.35 9.89 -0.90
CA MET A 285 -20.16 9.22 -1.94
C MET A 285 -21.47 9.96 -2.18
N ILE A 286 -22.20 10.25 -1.11
CA ILE A 286 -23.51 10.93 -1.13
C ILE A 286 -23.35 12.33 -1.73
N ASN A 287 -22.34 13.11 -1.32
CA ASN A 287 -22.07 14.41 -1.95
C ASN A 287 -21.78 14.29 -3.44
N GLY A 288 -20.98 13.30 -3.85
CA GLY A 288 -20.68 13.04 -5.26
C GLY A 288 -21.92 12.69 -6.08
N LEU A 289 -22.64 11.63 -5.69
CA LEU A 289 -23.80 11.12 -6.45
C LEU A 289 -24.99 12.08 -6.41
N LEU A 290 -25.31 12.70 -5.27
CA LEU A 290 -26.44 13.64 -5.18
C LEU A 290 -26.16 14.99 -5.86
N THR A 291 -24.90 15.30 -6.19
CA THR A 291 -24.57 16.43 -7.08
C THR A 291 -25.13 16.19 -8.50
N LEU A 292 -25.32 14.93 -8.90
CA LEU A 292 -25.94 14.56 -10.17
C LEU A 292 -27.49 14.57 -10.11
N ARG A 293 -28.11 14.95 -8.98
CA ARG A 293 -29.57 15.03 -8.87
C ARG A 293 -30.13 15.97 -9.94
N GLY A 294 -31.02 15.46 -10.78
CA GLY A 294 -31.58 16.16 -11.94
C GLY A 294 -30.67 16.21 -13.17
N ALA A 295 -29.55 15.47 -13.18
CA ALA A 295 -28.65 15.30 -14.33
C ALA A 295 -28.32 13.82 -14.61
N TRP A 296 -29.11 12.89 -14.03
CA TRP A 296 -28.92 11.44 -14.21
C TRP A 296 -29.19 10.97 -15.64
N ASP A 297 -30.08 11.67 -16.36
CA ASP A 297 -30.31 11.51 -17.79
C ASP A 297 -29.01 11.66 -18.59
N LYS A 298 -28.15 12.63 -18.23
CA LYS A 298 -26.87 12.87 -18.90
C LYS A 298 -25.86 11.73 -18.73
N VAL A 299 -25.96 10.94 -17.65
CA VAL A 299 -25.03 9.83 -17.40
C VAL A 299 -25.13 8.76 -18.50
N ARG A 300 -26.30 8.60 -19.11
CA ARG A 300 -26.48 7.64 -20.21
C ARG A 300 -25.63 8.00 -21.44
N ASP A 301 -25.48 9.29 -21.73
CA ASP A 301 -24.91 9.78 -22.98
C ASP A 301 -23.50 10.35 -22.81
N ASP A 302 -23.17 10.88 -21.63
CA ASP A 302 -21.85 11.42 -21.31
C ASP A 302 -20.94 10.36 -20.69
N VAL A 303 -19.95 9.92 -21.47
CA VAL A 303 -18.96 8.93 -21.04
C VAL A 303 -18.15 9.40 -19.83
N VAL A 304 -17.84 10.70 -19.70
CA VAL A 304 -17.12 11.24 -18.54
C VAL A 304 -17.94 11.02 -17.27
N LEU A 305 -19.24 11.30 -17.34
CA LEU A 305 -20.15 11.09 -16.21
C LEU A 305 -20.30 9.60 -15.87
N LYS A 306 -20.27 8.69 -16.84
CA LYS A 306 -20.25 7.24 -16.57
C LYS A 306 -19.04 6.84 -15.73
N PHE A 307 -17.85 7.29 -16.11
CA PHE A 307 -16.62 7.03 -15.34
C PHE A 307 -16.74 7.58 -13.91
N TYR A 308 -17.23 8.81 -13.74
CA TYR A 308 -17.40 9.39 -12.40
C TYR A 308 -18.43 8.66 -11.55
N VAL A 309 -19.58 8.27 -12.12
CA VAL A 309 -20.61 7.54 -11.38
C VAL A 309 -20.09 6.19 -10.91
N VAL A 310 -19.46 5.41 -11.80
CA VAL A 310 -18.89 4.12 -11.41
C VAL A 310 -17.75 4.31 -10.40
N ALA A 311 -16.92 5.34 -10.56
CA ALA A 311 -15.86 5.62 -9.60
C ALA A 311 -16.40 5.91 -8.20
N VAL A 312 -17.38 6.81 -8.08
CA VAL A 312 -17.98 7.16 -6.78
C VAL A 312 -18.75 5.98 -6.19
N THR A 313 -19.37 5.13 -7.01
CA THR A 313 -20.02 3.89 -6.55
C THR A 313 -18.99 2.87 -6.05
N ALA A 314 -17.87 2.67 -6.76
CA ALA A 314 -16.79 1.79 -6.31
C ALA A 314 -16.15 2.29 -5.01
N TYR A 315 -16.00 3.61 -4.86
CA TYR A 315 -15.62 4.24 -3.61
C TYR A 315 -16.60 3.91 -2.47
N GLY A 316 -17.90 4.07 -2.71
CA GLY A 316 -18.95 3.69 -1.75
C GLY A 316 -18.93 2.22 -1.36
N MET A 317 -18.71 1.33 -2.34
CA MET A 317 -18.60 -0.11 -2.13
C MET A 317 -17.36 -0.45 -1.31
N ALA A 318 -16.17 0.02 -1.69
CA ALA A 318 -14.94 -0.26 -0.95
C ALA A 318 -14.98 0.34 0.45
N THR A 319 -15.55 1.53 0.63
CA THR A 319 -15.67 2.17 1.97
C THR A 319 -16.84 1.64 2.79
N PHE A 320 -17.66 0.75 2.23
CA PHE A 320 -18.57 -0.10 3.00
C PHE A 320 -17.92 -1.43 3.38
N GLU A 321 -17.29 -2.07 2.39
CA GLU A 321 -16.59 -3.32 2.56
C GLU A 321 -15.47 -3.23 3.59
N GLY A 322 -14.62 -2.19 3.54
CA GLY A 322 -13.52 -1.99 4.49
C GLY A 322 -13.96 -2.06 5.96
N PRO A 323 -14.94 -1.24 6.39
CA PRO A 323 -15.55 -1.36 7.72
C PRO A 323 -16.09 -2.77 8.03
N MET A 324 -16.69 -3.48 7.07
CA MET A 324 -17.12 -4.87 7.31
C MET A 324 -15.93 -5.80 7.54
N LEU A 325 -14.85 -5.68 6.77
CA LEU A 325 -13.62 -6.47 6.93
C LEU A 325 -12.86 -6.16 8.22
N SER A 326 -13.15 -5.02 8.85
CA SER A 326 -12.60 -4.64 10.16
C SER A 326 -13.30 -5.31 11.35
N ILE A 327 -14.48 -5.91 11.13
CA ILE A 327 -15.19 -6.66 12.16
C ILE A 327 -14.43 -7.97 12.36
N LYS A 328 -14.00 -8.26 13.60
CA LYS A 328 -13.18 -9.45 13.92
C LYS A 328 -13.75 -10.74 13.30
N SER A 329 -15.04 -11.03 13.45
CA SER A 329 -15.64 -12.25 12.87
C SER A 329 -15.55 -12.34 11.34
N VAL A 330 -15.66 -11.21 10.63
CA VAL A 330 -15.48 -11.15 9.17
C VAL A 330 -14.00 -11.22 8.81
N ASN A 331 -13.14 -10.58 9.59
CA ASN A 331 -11.69 -10.61 9.40
C ASN A 331 -11.10 -12.01 9.56
N ALA A 332 -11.66 -12.83 10.47
CA ALA A 332 -11.27 -14.23 10.60
C ALA A 332 -11.35 -14.99 9.25
N ILE A 333 -12.31 -14.61 8.41
CA ILE A 333 -12.52 -15.14 7.05
C ILE A 333 -11.63 -14.42 6.04
N SER A 334 -11.62 -13.08 6.03
CA SER A 334 -11.00 -12.30 4.96
C SER A 334 -9.48 -12.18 5.06
N HIS A 335 -8.92 -12.16 6.28
CA HIS A 335 -7.48 -11.97 6.49
C HIS A 335 -6.70 -13.14 5.91
N TYR A 336 -5.58 -12.82 5.24
CA TYR A 336 -4.72 -13.74 4.52
C TYR A 336 -5.33 -14.39 3.28
N THR A 337 -6.57 -14.06 2.93
CA THR A 337 -7.23 -14.57 1.72
C THR A 337 -7.20 -13.57 0.57
N ASP A 338 -7.68 -13.98 -0.59
CA ASP A 338 -7.86 -13.12 -1.76
C ASP A 338 -8.93 -12.03 -1.60
N TRP A 339 -9.72 -12.03 -0.51
CA TRP A 339 -10.69 -10.97 -0.25
C TRP A 339 -9.99 -9.61 -0.12
N THR A 340 -8.89 -9.54 0.64
CA THR A 340 -8.10 -8.31 0.77
C THR A 340 -7.66 -7.78 -0.59
N ILE A 341 -7.29 -8.67 -1.52
CA ILE A 341 -6.90 -8.27 -2.88
C ILE A 341 -8.09 -7.76 -3.69
N ALA A 342 -9.25 -8.42 -3.60
CA ALA A 342 -10.48 -7.96 -4.24
C ALA A 342 -10.88 -6.56 -3.76
N HIS A 343 -10.88 -6.35 -2.44
CA HIS A 343 -11.17 -5.08 -1.79
C HIS A 343 -10.26 -3.95 -2.30
N VAL A 344 -8.94 -4.19 -2.29
CA VAL A 344 -7.95 -3.24 -2.78
C VAL A 344 -8.21 -2.90 -4.25
N HIS A 345 -8.52 -3.88 -5.10
CA HIS A 345 -8.69 -3.64 -6.53
C HIS A 345 -10.03 -2.98 -6.89
N ILE A 346 -11.09 -3.13 -6.10
CA ILE A 346 -12.30 -2.33 -6.27
C ILE A 346 -12.01 -0.85 -6.03
N GLY A 347 -11.25 -0.54 -4.96
CA GLY A 347 -10.77 0.82 -4.72
C GLY A 347 -9.82 1.31 -5.82
N ALA A 348 -8.78 0.55 -6.13
CA ALA A 348 -7.73 1.00 -7.05
C ALA A 348 -8.21 1.11 -8.51
N LEU A 349 -8.93 0.11 -9.03
CA LEU A 349 -9.42 0.10 -10.41
C LEU A 349 -10.72 0.92 -10.53
N GLY A 350 -11.67 0.65 -9.64
CA GLY A 350 -12.99 1.26 -9.66
C GLY A 350 -12.97 2.71 -9.21
N TRP A 351 -12.45 3.04 -8.03
CA TRP A 351 -12.42 4.42 -7.56
C TRP A 351 -11.30 5.23 -8.21
N ASN A 352 -10.03 4.87 -7.97
CA ASN A 352 -8.90 5.67 -8.43
C ASN A 352 -8.75 5.64 -9.95
N GLY A 353 -8.75 4.45 -10.55
CA GLY A 353 -8.59 4.26 -11.99
C GLY A 353 -9.66 4.98 -12.79
N PHE A 354 -10.94 4.71 -12.53
CA PHE A 354 -12.02 5.35 -13.29
C PHE A 354 -12.12 6.86 -13.02
N LEU A 355 -11.89 7.34 -11.79
CA LEU A 355 -11.91 8.79 -11.55
C LEU A 355 -10.77 9.46 -12.34
N THR A 356 -9.56 8.90 -12.34
CA THR A 356 -8.43 9.41 -13.13
C THR A 356 -8.79 9.50 -14.61
N PHE A 357 -9.33 8.42 -15.21
CA PHE A 357 -9.70 8.45 -16.62
C PHE A 357 -10.86 9.39 -16.92
N GLY A 358 -11.85 9.50 -16.03
CA GLY A 358 -12.91 10.50 -16.14
C GLY A 358 -12.33 11.92 -16.14
N VAL A 359 -11.40 12.22 -15.23
CA VAL A 359 -10.67 13.50 -15.18
C VAL A 359 -9.93 13.73 -16.49
N LEU A 360 -9.20 12.75 -17.00
CA LEU A 360 -8.46 12.86 -18.26
C LEU A 360 -9.35 13.13 -19.47
N PHE A 361 -10.45 12.39 -19.61
CA PHE A 361 -11.40 12.57 -20.70
C PHE A 361 -12.10 13.93 -20.67
N TRP A 362 -12.23 14.54 -19.49
CA TRP A 362 -12.75 15.90 -19.34
C TRP A 362 -11.67 16.97 -19.54
N LEU A 363 -10.47 16.74 -19.01
CA LEU A 363 -9.40 17.72 -18.89
C LEU A 363 -8.64 17.93 -20.20
N ILE A 364 -8.27 16.83 -20.88
CA ILE A 364 -7.41 16.89 -22.08
C ILE A 364 -8.06 17.70 -23.21
N PRO A 365 -9.34 17.47 -23.59
CA PRO A 365 -9.97 18.31 -24.61
C PRO A 365 -9.96 19.80 -24.26
N LYS A 366 -10.10 20.14 -22.97
CA LYS A 366 -10.14 21.54 -22.50
C LYS A 366 -8.80 22.24 -22.65
N ILE A 367 -7.70 21.66 -22.15
CA ILE A 367 -6.38 22.31 -22.21
C ILE A 367 -5.77 22.29 -23.61
N PHE A 368 -6.25 21.41 -24.50
CA PHE A 368 -5.86 21.36 -25.91
C PHE A 368 -6.85 22.07 -26.86
N ARG A 369 -7.89 22.72 -26.29
CA ARG A 369 -8.92 23.48 -27.04
C ARG A 369 -9.49 22.69 -28.23
N THR A 370 -9.89 21.45 -27.96
CA THR A 370 -10.45 20.52 -28.94
C THR A 370 -11.57 19.69 -28.32
N GLU A 371 -12.19 18.82 -29.12
CA GLU A 371 -13.13 17.81 -28.65
C GLU A 371 -12.42 16.46 -28.48
N LEU A 372 -12.99 15.57 -27.67
CA LEU A 372 -12.48 14.22 -27.51
C LEU A 372 -12.53 13.47 -28.85
N TYR A 373 -11.39 12.89 -29.28
CA TYR A 373 -11.25 12.26 -30.59
C TYR A 373 -12.36 11.23 -30.89
N SER A 374 -12.67 10.35 -29.93
CA SER A 374 -13.76 9.39 -30.08
C SER A 374 -14.48 9.09 -28.78
N ARG A 375 -15.76 9.49 -28.70
CA ARG A 375 -16.66 9.08 -27.60
C ARG A 375 -16.92 7.56 -27.61
N LYS A 376 -16.90 6.92 -28.78
CA LYS A 376 -17.05 5.47 -28.93
C LYS A 376 -15.89 4.72 -28.28
N LEU A 377 -14.65 5.14 -28.52
CA LEU A 377 -13.48 4.50 -27.89
C LEU A 377 -13.48 4.68 -26.36
N ALA A 378 -13.87 5.86 -25.87
CA ALA A 378 -14.03 6.07 -24.43
C ALA A 378 -15.11 5.16 -23.83
N ASN A 379 -16.21 4.90 -24.55
CA ASN A 379 -17.27 4.00 -24.10
C ASN A 379 -16.82 2.52 -24.13
N ILE A 380 -16.02 2.12 -25.12
CA ILE A 380 -15.39 0.79 -25.15
C ILE A 380 -14.44 0.62 -23.95
N HIS A 381 -13.61 1.63 -23.67
CA HIS A 381 -12.78 1.64 -22.47
C HIS A 381 -13.64 1.48 -21.20
N PHE A 382 -14.71 2.25 -21.05
CA PHE A 382 -15.62 2.14 -19.91
C PHE A 382 -16.13 0.71 -19.69
N TRP A 383 -16.62 0.04 -20.74
CA TRP A 383 -17.15 -1.32 -20.62
C TRP A 383 -16.06 -2.37 -20.37
N LEU A 384 -14.93 -2.28 -21.06
CA LEU A 384 -13.80 -3.19 -20.82
C LEU A 384 -13.25 -3.05 -19.40
N GLY A 385 -13.13 -1.81 -18.89
CA GLY A 385 -12.73 -1.55 -17.51
C GLY A 385 -13.76 -2.10 -16.51
N THR A 386 -15.05 -1.92 -16.77
CA THR A 386 -16.11 -2.36 -15.86
C THR A 386 -16.17 -3.89 -15.80
N LEU A 387 -16.16 -4.56 -16.96
CA LEU A 387 -16.07 -6.02 -17.03
C LEU A 387 -14.77 -6.53 -16.44
N GLY A 388 -13.65 -5.84 -16.69
CA GLY A 388 -12.36 -6.15 -16.10
C GLY A 388 -12.39 -6.16 -14.57
N ILE A 389 -13.00 -5.16 -13.94
CA ILE A 389 -13.21 -5.11 -12.48
C ILE A 389 -14.06 -6.30 -12.01
N LEU A 390 -15.14 -6.64 -12.72
CA LEU A 390 -16.02 -7.76 -12.32
C LEU A 390 -15.32 -9.12 -12.43
N PHE A 391 -14.61 -9.38 -13.53
CA PHE A 391 -13.78 -10.58 -13.71
C PHE A 391 -12.56 -10.61 -12.78
N TYR A 392 -12.20 -9.48 -12.16
CA TYR A 392 -11.18 -9.43 -11.13
C TYR A 392 -11.76 -9.72 -9.74
N ALA A 393 -12.74 -8.95 -9.29
CA ALA A 393 -13.22 -8.98 -7.92
C ALA A 393 -14.07 -10.21 -7.60
N VAL A 394 -15.01 -10.58 -8.47
CA VAL A 394 -15.95 -11.68 -8.19
C VAL A 394 -15.22 -13.02 -8.02
N PRO A 395 -14.28 -13.42 -8.89
CA PRO A 395 -13.52 -14.65 -8.68
C PRO A 395 -12.68 -14.63 -7.40
N LEU A 396 -12.14 -13.47 -7.01
CA LEU A 396 -11.35 -13.37 -5.79
C LEU A 396 -12.18 -13.43 -4.51
N TYR A 397 -13.42 -12.93 -4.53
CA TYR A 397 -14.37 -13.22 -3.45
C TYR A 397 -14.65 -14.71 -3.31
N TRP A 398 -14.83 -15.41 -4.43
CA TRP A 398 -15.05 -16.87 -4.39
C TRP A 398 -13.79 -17.64 -3.97
N SER A 399 -12.61 -17.16 -4.39
CA SER A 399 -11.31 -17.65 -3.91
C SER A 399 -11.22 -17.54 -2.40
N ALA A 400 -11.58 -16.38 -1.82
CA ALA A 400 -11.53 -16.17 -0.39
C ALA A 400 -12.42 -17.12 0.42
N TRP A 401 -13.67 -17.30 -0.02
CA TRP A 401 -14.58 -18.27 0.61
C TRP A 401 -14.05 -19.70 0.52
N THR A 402 -13.44 -20.06 -0.61
CA THR A 402 -12.82 -21.37 -0.81
C THR A 402 -11.61 -21.55 0.09
N GLN A 403 -10.75 -20.52 0.21
CA GLN A 403 -9.60 -20.52 1.12
C GLN A 403 -10.03 -20.71 2.56
N TRP A 404 -10.95 -19.88 3.05
CA TRP A 404 -11.46 -19.99 4.42
C TRP A 404 -12.07 -21.37 4.69
N SER A 405 -12.91 -21.86 3.78
CA SER A 405 -13.59 -23.14 3.95
C SER A 405 -12.60 -24.31 4.00
N LEU A 406 -11.68 -24.43 3.02
CA LEU A 406 -10.74 -25.55 2.97
C LEU A 406 -9.73 -25.50 4.11
N LEU A 407 -9.26 -24.31 4.49
CA LEU A 407 -8.30 -24.16 5.58
C LEU A 407 -8.90 -24.49 6.95
N GLY A 408 -10.20 -24.25 7.14
CA GLY A 408 -10.91 -24.44 8.41
C GLY A 408 -11.60 -25.81 8.62
N GLN A 409 -11.66 -26.67 7.61
CA GLN A 409 -12.38 -27.95 7.70
C GLN A 409 -11.66 -29.03 8.52
N PHE A 410 -12.42 -29.68 9.41
CA PHE A 410 -12.00 -30.83 10.20
C PHE A 410 -12.85 -32.06 9.88
N LYS A 411 -12.23 -33.24 9.95
CA LYS A 411 -12.95 -34.52 9.96
C LYS A 411 -13.60 -34.75 11.33
N PRO A 412 -14.59 -35.67 11.46
CA PRO A 412 -15.22 -36.00 12.74
C PRO A 412 -14.23 -36.39 13.84
N GLU A 413 -13.07 -36.96 13.47
CA GLU A 413 -12.00 -37.36 14.40
C GLU A 413 -11.20 -36.16 14.95
N GLY A 414 -11.48 -34.94 14.51
CA GLY A 414 -10.85 -33.71 15.00
C GLY A 414 -9.51 -33.36 14.35
N VAL A 415 -9.14 -34.03 13.25
CA VAL A 415 -7.98 -33.72 12.40
C VAL A 415 -8.37 -32.90 11.18
N LEU A 416 -7.45 -32.10 10.64
CA LEU A 416 -7.72 -31.27 9.45
C LEU A 416 -8.08 -32.15 8.25
N MET A 417 -9.12 -31.76 7.52
CA MET A 417 -9.53 -32.43 6.29
C MET A 417 -8.52 -32.18 5.15
N TYR A 418 -8.05 -30.94 5.03
CA TYR A 418 -7.02 -30.52 4.08
C TYR A 418 -5.80 -30.01 4.84
N PRO A 419 -4.90 -30.87 5.34
CA PRO A 419 -3.74 -30.46 6.13
C PRO A 419 -2.64 -29.78 5.29
N ASN A 420 -2.61 -30.01 3.98
CA ASN A 420 -1.65 -29.38 3.08
C ASN A 420 -2.21 -28.06 2.53
N PHE A 421 -1.41 -26.99 2.57
CA PHE A 421 -1.79 -25.70 1.99
C PHE A 421 -1.99 -25.80 0.47
N LEU A 422 -1.26 -26.72 -0.19
CA LEU A 422 -1.37 -26.92 -1.64
C LEU A 422 -2.77 -27.36 -2.08
N ASP A 423 -3.52 -28.07 -1.25
CA ASP A 423 -4.91 -28.46 -1.58
C ASP A 423 -5.78 -27.22 -1.80
N THR A 424 -5.61 -26.22 -0.93
CA THR A 424 -6.31 -24.93 -1.02
C THR A 424 -5.83 -24.14 -2.22
N LEU A 425 -4.52 -24.11 -2.46
CA LEU A 425 -3.94 -23.39 -3.59
C LEU A 425 -4.44 -23.94 -4.93
N SER A 426 -4.41 -25.26 -5.11
CA SER A 426 -4.89 -25.95 -6.31
C SER A 426 -6.36 -25.66 -6.58
N ALA A 427 -7.19 -25.60 -5.52
CA ALA A 427 -8.61 -25.29 -5.64
C ALA A 427 -8.90 -23.86 -6.14
N ILE A 428 -8.01 -22.89 -5.88
CA ILE A 428 -8.22 -21.49 -6.25
C ILE A 428 -7.54 -21.05 -7.55
N LEU A 429 -6.72 -21.91 -8.17
CA LEU A 429 -6.06 -21.61 -9.45
C LEU A 429 -7.03 -21.12 -10.54
N PRO A 430 -8.24 -21.69 -10.73
CA PRO A 430 -9.20 -21.18 -11.71
C PRO A 430 -9.57 -19.70 -11.49
N MET A 431 -9.67 -19.26 -10.23
CA MET A 431 -9.97 -17.88 -9.87
C MET A 431 -8.80 -16.96 -10.20
N TYR A 432 -7.55 -17.45 -10.11
CA TYR A 432 -6.37 -16.70 -10.54
C TYR A 432 -6.30 -16.52 -12.06
N TYR A 433 -6.72 -17.50 -12.84
CA TYR A 433 -6.87 -17.34 -14.29
C TYR A 433 -7.91 -16.26 -14.64
N LEU A 434 -9.08 -16.29 -13.98
CA LEU A 434 -10.10 -15.27 -14.18
C LEU A 434 -9.64 -13.88 -13.75
N ARG A 435 -8.92 -13.76 -12.63
CA ARG A 435 -8.28 -12.51 -12.22
C ARG A 435 -7.33 -11.97 -13.29
N ALA A 436 -6.45 -12.82 -13.84
CA ALA A 436 -5.54 -12.42 -14.91
C ALA A 436 -6.31 -11.96 -16.16
N PHE A 437 -7.39 -12.65 -16.51
CA PHE A 437 -8.29 -12.24 -17.60
C PHE A 437 -8.96 -10.89 -17.33
N GLY A 438 -9.48 -10.64 -16.12
CA GLY A 438 -10.03 -9.35 -15.72
C GLY A 438 -9.01 -8.22 -15.80
N GLY A 439 -7.77 -8.49 -15.33
CA GLY A 439 -6.64 -7.56 -15.47
C GLY A 439 -6.29 -7.26 -16.93
N PHE A 440 -6.32 -8.27 -17.81
CA PHE A 440 -6.12 -8.10 -19.25
C PHE A 440 -7.20 -7.21 -19.89
N LEU A 441 -8.48 -7.44 -19.59
CA LEU A 441 -9.58 -6.61 -20.07
C LEU A 441 -9.42 -5.14 -19.63
N TYR A 442 -9.04 -4.93 -18.37
CA TYR A 442 -8.82 -3.60 -17.83
C TYR A 442 -7.65 -2.90 -18.53
N LEU A 443 -6.52 -3.59 -18.69
CA LEU A 443 -5.35 -3.07 -19.42
C LEU A 443 -5.70 -2.74 -20.88
N LEU A 444 -6.42 -3.63 -21.57
CA LEU A 444 -6.88 -3.40 -22.94
C LEU A 444 -7.76 -2.13 -23.02
N GLY A 445 -8.69 -1.98 -22.08
CA GLY A 445 -9.50 -0.77 -21.93
C GLY A 445 -8.63 0.48 -21.74
N ALA A 446 -7.65 0.43 -20.83
CA ALA A 446 -6.74 1.53 -20.56
C ALA A 446 -5.90 1.90 -21.79
N VAL A 447 -5.37 0.92 -22.54
CA VAL A 447 -4.66 1.15 -23.81
C VAL A 447 -5.55 1.89 -24.81
N ILE A 448 -6.80 1.45 -24.99
CA ILE A 448 -7.77 2.12 -25.87
C ILE A 448 -8.04 3.55 -25.38
N GLY A 449 -8.21 3.75 -24.08
CA GLY A 449 -8.38 5.06 -23.45
C GLY A 449 -7.22 6.00 -23.72
N VAL A 450 -5.98 5.53 -23.53
CA VAL A 450 -4.76 6.30 -23.78
C VAL A 450 -4.61 6.61 -25.27
N VAL A 451 -4.85 5.66 -26.17
CA VAL A 451 -4.83 5.91 -27.63
C VAL A 451 -5.82 7.01 -28.01
N ASN A 452 -7.03 6.99 -27.43
CA ASN A 452 -8.03 8.03 -27.65
C ASN A 452 -7.56 9.42 -27.17
N LEU A 453 -6.93 9.48 -26.00
CA LEU A 453 -6.37 10.72 -25.43
C LEU A 453 -5.18 11.23 -26.25
N VAL A 454 -4.28 10.36 -26.72
CA VAL A 454 -3.16 10.72 -27.59
C VAL A 454 -3.65 11.31 -28.91
N LYS A 455 -4.65 10.69 -29.55
CA LYS A 455 -5.26 11.24 -30.76
C LYS A 455 -5.96 12.58 -30.52
N THR A 456 -6.59 12.74 -29.35
CA THR A 456 -7.18 14.02 -28.92
C THR A 456 -6.11 15.12 -28.79
N VAL A 457 -4.98 14.80 -28.18
CA VAL A 457 -3.82 15.69 -28.06
C VAL A 457 -3.27 16.09 -29.43
N GLN A 458 -3.19 15.16 -30.38
CA GLN A 458 -2.72 15.41 -31.75
C GLN A 458 -3.68 16.30 -32.56
N GLN A 459 -4.98 16.22 -32.29
CA GLN A 459 -6.01 17.03 -32.93
C GLN A 459 -6.00 18.48 -32.44
N GLY A 460 -5.70 18.70 -31.16
CA GLY A 460 -5.73 20.01 -30.53
C GLY A 460 -4.38 20.71 -30.45
N LYS A 461 -4.38 21.93 -29.91
CA LYS A 461 -3.18 22.68 -29.60
C LYS A 461 -3.21 23.08 -28.14
N LEU A 462 -2.14 22.74 -27.40
CA LEU A 462 -2.06 23.09 -25.99
C LEU A 462 -2.16 24.62 -25.81
N GLU A 463 -3.16 25.06 -25.07
CA GLU A 463 -3.18 26.40 -24.50
C GLU A 463 -2.32 26.41 -23.24
N ALA A 464 -1.02 26.60 -23.44
CA ALA A 464 -0.01 26.45 -22.41
C ALA A 464 -0.20 27.42 -21.23
N ASN A 465 -0.62 28.64 -21.53
CA ASN A 465 -0.95 29.67 -20.55
C ASN A 465 -2.37 30.16 -20.84
N GLU A 466 -3.34 29.72 -20.05
CA GLU A 466 -4.75 30.13 -20.20
C GLU A 466 -4.97 31.46 -19.48
N ALA A 467 -5.37 32.51 -20.21
CA ALA A 467 -5.61 33.82 -19.64
C ALA A 467 -6.80 33.80 -18.66
N ALA A 468 -6.66 34.50 -17.54
CA ALA A 468 -7.69 34.62 -16.51
C ALA A 468 -7.64 35.99 -15.83
N GLU A 469 -8.76 36.40 -15.25
CA GLU A 469 -8.86 37.65 -14.53
C GLU A 469 -9.78 37.52 -13.32
N ALA A 470 -9.47 38.27 -12.26
CA ALA A 470 -10.27 38.31 -11.04
C ALA A 470 -9.93 39.55 -10.20
N PRO A 471 -10.88 40.08 -9.41
CA PRO A 471 -10.57 41.14 -8.46
C PRO A 471 -9.58 40.63 -7.39
N PRO A 472 -8.69 41.49 -6.86
CA PRO A 472 -7.80 41.13 -5.77
C PRO A 472 -8.59 40.79 -4.50
N LEU A 473 -7.98 39.98 -3.65
CA LEU A 473 -8.52 39.66 -2.33
C LEU A 473 -8.52 40.94 -1.46
N PRO A 474 -9.68 41.38 -0.92
CA PRO A 474 -9.72 42.55 -0.04
C PRO A 474 -8.85 42.33 1.21
N LYS A 475 -8.07 43.36 1.61
CA LYS A 475 -7.22 43.31 2.82
C LYS A 475 -8.04 43.19 4.10
N GLU A 476 -9.17 43.92 4.16
CA GLU A 476 -10.08 43.89 5.30
C GLU A 476 -11.20 42.87 5.09
N TYR A 477 -11.45 42.08 6.13
CA TYR A 477 -12.60 41.17 6.16
C TYR A 477 -13.79 41.84 6.82
N LYS A 478 -14.94 41.80 6.14
CA LYS A 478 -16.23 42.18 6.71
C LYS A 478 -17.06 40.91 6.95
N PRO A 479 -17.32 40.51 8.21
CA PRO A 479 -18.17 39.36 8.48
C PRO A 479 -19.62 39.63 8.06
N HIS A 480 -20.27 38.64 7.47
CA HIS A 480 -21.71 38.64 7.22
C HIS A 480 -22.49 38.27 8.49
N SER A 481 -23.74 38.73 8.61
CA SER A 481 -24.58 38.55 9.81
C SER A 481 -24.93 37.09 10.14
N ASN A 482 -24.83 36.17 9.17
CA ASN A 482 -25.14 34.74 9.32
C ASN A 482 -23.89 33.84 9.26
N GLU A 483 -22.75 34.34 9.75
CA GLU A 483 -21.50 33.58 9.72
C GLU A 483 -21.43 32.48 10.78
N HIS A 484 -21.05 31.28 10.35
CA HIS A 484 -20.82 30.16 11.26
C HIS A 484 -19.49 30.30 12.02
N TRP A 485 -19.46 29.80 13.25
CA TRP A 485 -18.33 29.88 14.16
C TRP A 485 -17.02 29.27 13.63
N HIS A 486 -17.07 28.33 12.68
CA HIS A 486 -15.89 27.64 12.13
C HIS A 486 -15.19 28.40 10.99
N ARG A 487 -15.73 29.54 10.53
CA ARG A 487 -15.19 30.31 9.40
C ARG A 487 -13.75 30.80 9.58
N TRP A 488 -13.26 30.93 10.82
CA TRP A 488 -11.89 31.37 11.06
C TRP A 488 -10.89 30.35 10.51
N ILE A 489 -11.15 29.04 10.66
CA ILE A 489 -10.30 27.95 10.13
C ILE A 489 -10.44 27.84 8.61
N GLU A 490 -11.67 27.82 8.08
CA GLU A 490 -11.95 27.54 6.67
C GLU A 490 -11.45 28.61 5.69
N ARG A 491 -11.15 29.81 6.19
CA ARG A 491 -10.67 30.94 5.37
C ARG A 491 -9.16 31.13 5.46
N LYS A 492 -8.50 30.56 6.47
CA LYS A 492 -7.07 30.76 6.71
C LYS A 492 -6.31 29.44 6.46
N PRO A 493 -5.52 29.35 5.38
CA PRO A 493 -4.86 28.09 5.00
C PRO A 493 -3.90 27.56 6.07
N VAL A 494 -3.21 28.44 6.79
CA VAL A 494 -2.30 28.05 7.89
C VAL A 494 -3.08 27.46 9.07
N GLN A 495 -4.26 27.99 9.38
CA GLN A 495 -5.10 27.43 10.46
C GLN A 495 -5.72 26.10 10.05
N MET A 496 -6.15 25.96 8.78
CA MET A 496 -6.59 24.67 8.24
C MET A 496 -5.45 23.64 8.32
N LEU A 497 -4.23 24.01 7.94
CA LEU A 497 -3.05 23.15 8.03
C LEU A 497 -2.77 22.69 9.47
N ILE A 498 -2.68 23.63 10.41
CA ILE A 498 -2.42 23.32 11.83
C ILE A 498 -3.55 22.48 12.41
N GLY A 499 -4.81 22.82 12.11
CA GLY A 499 -5.98 22.07 12.57
C GLY A 499 -5.98 20.64 12.04
N SER A 500 -5.71 20.45 10.74
CA SER A 500 -5.56 19.11 10.15
C SER A 500 -4.42 18.34 10.81
N LEU A 501 -3.24 18.94 10.99
CA LEU A 501 -2.09 18.30 11.62
C LEU A 501 -2.39 17.88 13.06
N VAL A 502 -2.98 18.76 13.87
CA VAL A 502 -3.33 18.46 15.27
C VAL A 502 -4.32 17.29 15.32
N VAL A 503 -5.36 17.32 14.50
CA VAL A 503 -6.39 16.27 14.45
C VAL A 503 -5.80 14.91 14.09
N VAL A 504 -4.92 14.84 13.09
CA VAL A 504 -4.28 13.55 12.72
C VAL A 504 -3.18 13.13 13.70
N ALA A 505 -2.41 14.07 14.24
CA ALA A 505 -1.33 13.77 15.18
C ALA A 505 -1.86 13.21 16.49
N ILE A 506 -3.01 13.70 16.99
CA ILE A 506 -3.64 13.18 18.21
C ILE A 506 -3.92 11.69 18.08
N GLY A 507 -4.50 11.25 16.97
CA GLY A 507 -4.82 9.83 16.79
C GLY A 507 -3.56 8.96 16.68
N GLY A 508 -2.54 9.40 15.93
CA GLY A 508 -1.26 8.68 15.87
C GLY A 508 -0.56 8.57 17.23
N ILE A 509 -0.51 9.67 18.00
CA ILE A 509 0.11 9.66 19.34
C ILE A 509 -0.62 8.72 20.29
N ILE A 510 -1.96 8.76 20.31
CA ILE A 510 -2.75 7.90 21.21
C ILE A 510 -2.66 6.43 20.80
N GLU A 511 -2.61 6.13 19.51
CA GLU A 511 -2.44 4.77 19.01
C GLU A 511 -1.07 4.18 19.40
N PHE A 512 -0.01 5.00 19.33
CA PHE A 512 1.35 4.55 19.62
C PHE A 512 1.68 4.51 21.11
N ALA A 513 1.39 5.59 21.85
CA ALA A 513 1.94 5.80 23.20
C ALA A 513 1.78 4.58 24.14
N PRO A 514 0.62 3.89 24.23
CA PRO A 514 0.49 2.74 25.11
C PRO A 514 1.38 1.56 24.68
N THR A 515 1.53 1.27 23.39
CA THR A 515 2.36 0.16 22.89
C THR A 515 3.86 0.42 23.06
N PHE A 516 4.28 1.69 23.08
CA PHE A 516 5.68 2.07 23.27
C PHE A 516 6.08 2.27 24.74
N LEU A 517 5.15 2.73 25.60
CA LEU A 517 5.46 3.11 26.98
C LEU A 517 5.11 2.04 28.02
N ILE A 518 4.26 1.08 27.68
CA ILE A 518 3.77 0.06 28.61
C ILE A 518 4.37 -1.29 28.23
N GLU A 519 5.38 -1.75 28.97
CA GLU A 519 6.10 -3.00 28.69
C GLU A 519 5.17 -4.24 28.64
N SER A 520 4.09 -4.24 29.43
CA SER A 520 3.12 -5.35 29.44
C SER A 520 2.31 -5.48 28.14
N ASN A 521 2.34 -4.49 27.26
CA ASN A 521 1.75 -4.57 25.92
C ASN A 521 2.63 -5.36 24.93
N VAL A 522 3.93 -5.48 25.18
CA VAL A 522 4.87 -6.25 24.35
C VAL A 522 5.72 -7.14 25.25
N PRO A 523 5.13 -8.19 25.86
CA PRO A 523 5.85 -9.06 26.78
C PRO A 523 6.98 -9.79 26.06
N THR A 524 8.20 -9.68 26.58
CA THR A 524 9.38 -10.40 26.07
C THR A 524 9.40 -11.86 26.52
N ILE A 525 9.94 -12.75 25.69
CA ILE A 525 10.13 -14.16 26.02
C ILE A 525 11.62 -14.42 26.29
N ALA A 526 11.95 -14.99 27.46
CA ALA A 526 13.36 -15.14 27.89
C ALA A 526 14.16 -16.12 27.01
N SER A 527 13.47 -17.11 26.43
CA SER A 527 14.07 -18.07 25.50
C SER A 527 14.35 -17.48 24.12
N VAL A 528 13.71 -16.36 23.73
CA VAL A 528 13.92 -15.71 22.44
C VAL A 528 15.28 -15.03 22.41
N LYS A 529 16.12 -15.42 21.44
CA LYS A 529 17.49 -14.92 21.27
C LYS A 529 17.63 -14.07 20.00
N PRO A 530 18.53 -13.06 20.00
CA PRO A 530 18.94 -12.40 18.77
C PRO A 530 19.37 -13.40 17.69
N TYR A 531 19.14 -13.06 16.43
CA TYR A 531 19.61 -13.85 15.30
C TYR A 531 21.13 -14.01 15.32
N THR A 532 21.65 -15.17 14.98
CA THR A 532 23.09 -15.28 14.70
C THR A 532 23.45 -14.42 13.48
N PRO A 533 24.73 -14.08 13.27
CA PRO A 533 25.17 -13.34 12.09
C PRO A 533 24.74 -14.01 10.76
N LEU A 534 24.77 -15.34 10.67
CA LEU A 534 24.34 -16.08 9.47
C LEU A 534 22.82 -16.02 9.29
N GLU A 535 22.06 -16.16 10.38
CA GLU A 535 20.58 -16.06 10.36
C GLU A 535 20.12 -14.65 9.97
N LEU A 536 20.81 -13.61 10.45
CA LEU A 536 20.52 -12.22 10.08
C LEU A 536 20.78 -11.97 8.59
N GLN A 537 21.85 -12.54 8.04
CA GLN A 537 22.12 -12.50 6.60
C GLN A 537 21.04 -13.25 5.81
N GLY A 538 20.64 -14.44 6.26
CA GLY A 538 19.58 -15.23 5.65
C GLY A 538 18.23 -14.53 5.65
N ARG A 539 17.92 -13.81 6.74
CA ARG A 539 16.72 -12.97 6.85
C ARG A 539 16.74 -11.81 5.86
N ASP A 540 17.88 -11.15 5.67
CA ASP A 540 18.00 -10.10 4.68
C ASP A 540 17.83 -10.63 3.25
N ILE A 541 18.29 -11.85 2.95
CA ILE A 541 18.04 -12.53 1.67
C ILE A 541 16.54 -12.84 1.52
N TYR A 542 15.88 -13.36 2.55
CA TYR A 542 14.43 -13.59 2.55
C TYR A 542 13.63 -12.31 2.21
N VAL A 543 14.05 -11.17 2.78
CA VAL A 543 13.48 -9.85 2.48
C VAL A 543 13.78 -9.42 1.05
N ARG A 544 15.04 -9.54 0.60
CA ARG A 544 15.49 -9.18 -0.76
C ARG A 544 14.73 -9.93 -1.85
N GLU A 545 14.46 -11.21 -1.63
CA GLU A 545 13.73 -12.06 -2.58
C GLU A 545 12.20 -11.88 -2.50
N GLY A 546 11.72 -11.02 -1.61
CA GLY A 546 10.30 -10.73 -1.47
C GLY A 546 9.48 -11.89 -0.92
N CYS A 547 10.08 -12.84 -0.20
CA CYS A 547 9.36 -14.04 0.26
C CYS A 547 8.15 -13.70 1.17
N TYR A 548 8.23 -12.57 1.89
CA TYR A 548 7.17 -12.03 2.74
C TYR A 548 5.87 -11.67 1.99
N VAL A 549 5.92 -11.51 0.67
CA VAL A 549 4.73 -11.20 -0.12
C VAL A 549 3.84 -12.43 -0.35
N CYS A 550 4.40 -13.63 -0.19
CA CYS A 550 3.70 -14.90 -0.35
C CYS A 550 3.46 -15.59 0.99
N HIS A 551 4.41 -15.45 1.92
CA HIS A 551 4.45 -16.16 3.20
C HIS A 551 4.37 -15.19 4.37
N SER A 552 3.43 -15.45 5.28
CA SER A 552 3.41 -14.81 6.59
C SER A 552 4.34 -15.53 7.57
N GLN A 553 4.75 -14.81 8.60
CA GLN A 553 5.38 -15.37 9.81
C GLN A 553 4.53 -14.99 11.04
N MET A 554 3.24 -15.35 11.02
CA MET A 554 2.27 -14.99 12.04
C MET A 554 1.14 -16.02 12.06
N VAL A 555 1.24 -17.02 12.96
CA VAL A 555 0.20 -18.04 13.15
C VAL A 555 -0.91 -17.45 14.01
N ARG A 556 -2.13 -17.38 13.45
CA ARG A 556 -3.28 -16.80 14.16
C ARG A 556 -3.80 -17.77 15.25
N PRO A 557 -4.46 -17.27 16.32
CA PRO A 557 -4.97 -18.08 17.43
C PRO A 557 -6.28 -18.83 17.08
N PHE A 558 -6.35 -19.41 15.87
CA PHE A 558 -7.46 -20.26 15.43
C PHE A 558 -7.08 -21.73 15.51
N ARG A 559 -8.06 -22.59 15.79
CA ARG A 559 -7.82 -24.03 15.98
C ARG A 559 -7.19 -24.65 14.73
N GLU A 560 -7.69 -24.30 13.56
CA GLU A 560 -7.24 -24.76 12.26
C GLU A 560 -5.81 -24.32 11.91
N GLU A 561 -5.41 -23.12 12.34
CA GLU A 561 -4.05 -22.65 12.13
C GLU A 561 -3.08 -23.32 13.08
N VAL A 562 -3.47 -23.45 14.35
CA VAL A 562 -2.63 -24.11 15.36
C VAL A 562 -2.42 -25.59 15.01
N ALA A 563 -3.48 -26.28 14.56
CA ALA A 563 -3.38 -27.66 14.12
C ALA A 563 -2.49 -27.84 12.89
N ARG A 564 -2.39 -26.82 12.02
CA ARG A 564 -1.64 -26.87 10.76
C ARG A 564 -0.18 -26.46 10.90
N TYR A 565 0.07 -25.39 11.64
CA TYR A 565 1.38 -24.73 11.70
C TYR A 565 2.09 -24.94 13.03
N GLY A 566 1.36 -25.21 14.11
CA GLY A 566 1.89 -25.27 15.48
C GLY A 566 1.38 -24.10 16.33
N GLU A 567 1.95 -23.90 17.52
CA GLU A 567 1.49 -22.89 18.48
C GLU A 567 1.36 -21.50 17.85
N TYR A 568 0.27 -20.78 18.16
CA TYR A 568 0.00 -19.43 17.68
C TYR A 568 1.12 -18.46 18.09
N SER A 569 1.31 -17.38 17.32
CA SER A 569 2.43 -16.46 17.57
C SER A 569 2.12 -15.44 18.68
N LYS A 570 3.12 -15.19 19.53
CA LYS A 570 3.07 -14.25 20.65
C LYS A 570 3.91 -13.00 20.34
N ALA A 571 3.55 -11.87 20.94
CA ALA A 571 4.25 -10.59 20.77
C ALA A 571 5.77 -10.69 20.99
N GLY A 572 6.18 -11.38 22.05
CA GLY A 572 7.57 -11.53 22.46
C GLY A 572 8.48 -12.28 21.49
N GLU A 573 7.91 -12.98 20.50
CA GLU A 573 8.69 -13.72 19.50
C GLU A 573 9.36 -12.81 18.48
N PHE A 574 8.81 -11.60 18.27
CA PHE A 574 9.19 -10.71 17.17
C PHE A 574 10.03 -9.51 17.63
N VAL A 575 10.50 -9.49 18.89
CA VAL A 575 11.16 -8.33 19.51
C VAL A 575 12.49 -7.95 18.85
N TYR A 576 13.08 -8.82 18.04
CA TYR A 576 14.30 -8.56 17.28
C TYR A 576 14.08 -8.48 15.77
N ASP A 577 12.81 -8.45 15.32
CA ASP A 577 12.48 -8.37 13.90
C ASP A 577 12.38 -6.92 13.43
N HIS A 578 13.43 -6.48 12.73
CA HIS A 578 13.50 -5.19 12.04
C HIS A 578 13.51 -5.42 10.52
N PRO A 579 12.39 -5.34 9.78
CA PRO A 579 10.99 -5.18 10.25
C PRO A 579 10.24 -6.48 10.54
N PHE A 580 9.05 -6.43 11.15
CA PHE A 580 8.17 -7.61 11.24
C PHE A 580 7.86 -8.24 9.85
N GLN A 581 7.52 -9.54 9.80
CA GLN A 581 7.27 -10.28 8.54
C GLN A 581 5.91 -10.99 8.51
N TRP A 582 4.84 -10.34 8.98
CA TRP A 582 3.53 -10.98 9.17
C TRP A 582 2.68 -11.07 7.90
N GLY A 583 3.00 -10.28 6.86
CA GLY A 583 2.27 -10.25 5.58
C GLY A 583 0.82 -9.75 5.69
N SER A 584 0.16 -9.56 4.54
CA SER A 584 -1.25 -9.19 4.42
C SER A 584 -2.10 -10.22 3.65
N LYS A 585 -1.44 -11.17 2.97
CA LYS A 585 -2.02 -12.25 2.19
C LYS A 585 -1.15 -13.51 2.31
N ARG A 586 -1.75 -14.70 2.24
CA ARG A 586 -1.05 -15.96 2.02
C ARG A 586 -1.29 -16.48 0.60
N THR A 587 -0.21 -16.63 -0.16
CA THR A 587 -0.16 -17.39 -1.41
C THR A 587 0.73 -18.63 -1.27
N GLY A 588 1.53 -18.68 -0.20
CA GLY A 588 2.11 -19.89 0.35
C GLY A 588 1.72 -20.07 1.83
N PRO A 589 2.13 -21.18 2.46
CA PRO A 589 1.88 -21.45 3.88
C PRO A 589 2.57 -20.41 4.79
N ASP A 590 2.09 -20.32 6.03
CA ASP A 590 2.80 -19.60 7.09
C ASP A 590 4.12 -20.31 7.45
N LEU A 591 5.18 -19.52 7.70
CA LEU A 591 6.52 -20.01 7.97
C LEU A 591 7.01 -19.78 9.41
N ALA A 592 6.22 -19.19 10.31
CA ALA A 592 6.67 -18.84 11.67
C ALA A 592 7.14 -20.06 12.49
N ARG A 593 6.78 -21.27 12.06
CA ARG A 593 7.12 -22.54 12.70
C ARG A 593 7.90 -23.50 11.80
N VAL A 594 8.36 -23.05 10.63
CA VAL A 594 8.99 -23.94 9.65
C VAL A 594 10.22 -24.66 10.21
N GLY A 595 11.05 -23.98 11.02
CA GLY A 595 12.20 -24.59 11.67
C GLY A 595 11.84 -25.66 12.71
N THR A 596 10.60 -25.68 13.21
CA THR A 596 10.15 -26.71 14.16
C THR A 596 9.82 -28.04 13.51
N ARG A 597 9.59 -28.05 12.19
CA ARG A 597 9.22 -29.23 11.40
C ARG A 597 10.39 -30.16 11.11
N ASN A 598 11.62 -29.79 11.52
CA ASN A 598 12.83 -30.58 11.37
C ASN A 598 13.08 -31.07 9.93
N LEU A 599 12.75 -30.23 8.93
CA LEU A 599 13.09 -30.50 7.54
C LEU A 599 14.63 -30.49 7.39
N PRO A 600 15.24 -31.44 6.65
CA PRO A 600 16.69 -31.46 6.48
C PRO A 600 17.16 -30.27 5.63
N ASN A 601 18.42 -29.86 5.77
CA ASN A 601 18.96 -28.74 4.97
C ASN A 601 18.88 -29.03 3.46
N SER A 602 19.03 -30.31 3.07
CA SER A 602 18.88 -30.76 1.68
C SER A 602 17.48 -30.50 1.12
N TRP A 603 16.43 -30.57 1.95
CA TRP A 603 15.08 -30.22 1.53
C TRP A 603 14.98 -28.75 1.18
N HIS A 604 15.50 -27.85 2.02
CA HIS A 604 15.47 -26.41 1.76
C HIS A 604 16.30 -26.04 0.53
N TYR A 605 17.47 -26.67 0.36
CA TYR A 605 18.31 -26.49 -0.82
C TYR A 605 17.55 -26.87 -2.11
N ASN A 606 17.02 -28.09 -2.17
CA ASN A 606 16.29 -28.60 -3.33
C ASN A 606 14.98 -27.84 -3.58
N HIS A 607 14.32 -27.36 -2.53
CA HIS A 607 13.11 -26.55 -2.66
C HIS A 607 13.41 -25.20 -3.31
N MET A 608 14.52 -24.54 -2.95
CA MET A 608 14.89 -23.26 -3.56
C MET A 608 15.40 -23.44 -4.99
N ASP A 609 16.09 -24.55 -5.28
CA ASP A 609 16.54 -24.89 -6.64
C ASP A 609 15.34 -25.18 -7.58
N ASN A 610 14.50 -26.14 -7.19
CA ASN A 610 13.32 -26.54 -7.94
C ASN A 610 12.17 -26.89 -6.98
N PRO A 611 11.28 -25.93 -6.66
CA PRO A 611 10.16 -26.16 -5.74
C PRO A 611 9.28 -27.34 -6.15
N ARG A 612 9.15 -27.59 -7.47
CA ARG A 612 8.32 -28.66 -8.05
C ARG A 612 8.93 -30.06 -7.90
N SER A 613 10.24 -30.16 -7.66
CA SER A 613 10.89 -31.44 -7.33
C SER A 613 10.50 -31.97 -5.95
N VAL A 614 10.08 -31.06 -5.06
CA VAL A 614 9.69 -31.36 -3.67
C VAL A 614 8.17 -31.33 -3.51
N ALA A 615 7.49 -30.44 -4.24
CA ALA A 615 6.06 -30.25 -4.22
C ALA A 615 5.55 -29.98 -5.64
N GLU A 616 5.12 -31.02 -6.36
CA GLU A 616 4.74 -30.97 -7.78
C GLU A 616 3.76 -29.84 -8.13
N GLN A 617 2.80 -29.55 -7.24
CA GLN A 617 1.78 -28.51 -7.44
C GLN A 617 2.21 -27.10 -7.00
N SER A 618 3.48 -26.89 -6.64
CA SER A 618 3.97 -25.60 -6.16
C SER A 618 3.99 -24.54 -7.26
N ILE A 619 3.39 -23.37 -6.98
CA ILE A 619 3.51 -22.17 -7.82
C ILE A 619 4.67 -21.27 -7.42
N MET A 620 5.45 -21.65 -6.41
CA MET A 620 6.62 -20.89 -5.99
C MET A 620 7.64 -20.82 -7.15
N PRO A 621 8.23 -19.66 -7.43
CA PRO A 621 9.31 -19.57 -8.41
C PRO A 621 10.58 -20.26 -7.89
N PRO A 622 11.43 -20.80 -8.78
CA PRO A 622 12.76 -21.27 -8.39
C PRO A 622 13.69 -20.07 -8.12
N TYR A 623 14.69 -20.28 -7.26
CA TYR A 623 15.70 -19.30 -6.84
C TYR A 623 17.14 -19.85 -7.02
N PRO A 624 17.52 -20.31 -8.24
CA PRO A 624 18.81 -20.97 -8.48
C PRO A 624 20.00 -20.02 -8.25
N HIS A 625 19.82 -18.72 -8.44
CA HIS A 625 20.87 -17.73 -8.19
C HIS A 625 21.35 -17.71 -6.73
N LEU A 626 20.53 -18.15 -5.76
CA LEU A 626 20.96 -18.27 -4.37
C LEU A 626 21.99 -19.39 -4.15
N LEU A 627 22.00 -20.38 -5.03
CA LEU A 627 22.96 -21.49 -5.02
C LEU A 627 24.29 -21.06 -5.67
N ASP A 628 24.22 -20.12 -6.62
CA ASP A 628 25.37 -19.63 -7.38
C ASP A 628 26.05 -18.43 -6.73
N ASN A 629 25.29 -17.50 -6.16
CA ASN A 629 25.80 -16.26 -5.58
C ASN A 629 26.54 -16.51 -4.25
N ASP A 630 27.65 -15.81 -4.08
CA ASP A 630 28.39 -15.78 -2.82
C ASP A 630 27.76 -14.77 -1.85
N LEU A 631 27.72 -15.14 -0.59
CA LEU A 631 27.23 -14.33 0.51
C LEU A 631 28.20 -13.17 0.81
N ASP A 632 27.68 -11.94 0.83
CA ASP A 632 28.44 -10.77 1.27
C ASP A 632 28.61 -10.72 2.80
N ILE A 633 29.79 -11.12 3.26
CA ILE A 633 30.18 -11.08 4.66
C ILE A 633 30.85 -9.76 5.08
N HIS A 634 31.11 -8.82 4.15
CA HIS A 634 31.75 -7.55 4.48
C HIS A 634 30.82 -6.63 5.28
N THR A 635 29.50 -6.75 5.07
CA THR A 635 28.50 -5.96 5.76
C THR A 635 28.11 -6.50 7.14
N THR A 636 28.45 -7.75 7.48
CA THR A 636 28.05 -8.43 8.72
C THR A 636 28.39 -7.64 9.98
N LYS A 637 29.64 -7.18 10.10
CA LYS A 637 30.10 -6.37 11.24
C LYS A 637 29.22 -5.14 11.44
N LYS A 638 28.94 -4.42 10.35
CA LYS A 638 28.12 -3.20 10.37
C LYS A 638 26.66 -3.50 10.74
N LYS A 639 26.09 -4.61 10.24
CA LYS A 639 24.74 -5.06 10.59
C LYS A 639 24.61 -5.32 12.10
N ILE A 640 25.55 -6.05 12.69
CA ILE A 640 25.56 -6.30 14.15
C ILE A 640 25.68 -5.00 14.94
N GLN A 641 26.56 -4.07 14.53
CA GLN A 641 26.66 -2.76 15.17
C GLN A 641 25.35 -1.95 15.11
N VAL A 642 24.65 -1.99 13.97
CA VAL A 642 23.36 -1.30 13.83
C VAL A 642 22.32 -1.97 14.72
N MET A 643 22.26 -3.30 14.78
CA MET A 643 21.34 -4.01 15.66
C MET A 643 21.61 -3.72 17.14
N GLN A 644 22.88 -3.66 17.56
CA GLN A 644 23.25 -3.20 18.92
C GLN A 644 22.74 -1.78 19.20
N LYS A 645 22.85 -0.85 18.23
CA LYS A 645 22.30 0.52 18.36
C LYS A 645 20.78 0.55 18.45
N LEU A 646 20.10 -0.38 17.79
CA LEU A 646 18.66 -0.57 17.87
C LEU A 646 18.19 -1.23 19.17
N GLY A 647 19.13 -1.60 20.06
CA GLY A 647 18.82 -2.20 21.36
C GLY A 647 18.79 -3.74 21.35
N VAL A 648 19.16 -4.40 20.25
CA VAL A 648 19.28 -5.86 20.21
C VAL A 648 20.47 -6.30 21.08
N PRO A 649 20.28 -7.21 22.06
CA PRO A 649 21.25 -7.48 23.12
C PRO A 649 22.37 -8.44 22.67
N TYR A 650 23.12 -8.07 21.63
CA TYR A 650 24.38 -8.75 21.31
C TYR A 650 25.46 -8.41 22.35
N PRO A 651 26.34 -9.36 22.71
CA PRO A 651 27.47 -9.07 23.58
C PRO A 651 28.34 -7.92 23.03
N LYS A 652 28.96 -7.16 23.93
CA LYS A 652 29.91 -6.10 23.55
C LYS A 652 31.11 -6.73 22.83
N GLY A 653 31.47 -6.20 21.66
CA GLY A 653 32.55 -6.73 20.82
C GLY A 653 32.14 -7.93 19.96
N TYR A 654 30.87 -8.36 19.99
CA TYR A 654 30.38 -9.46 19.15
C TYR A 654 30.55 -9.17 17.65
N GLU A 655 30.49 -7.90 17.26
CA GLU A 655 30.70 -7.44 15.88
C GLU A 655 32.09 -7.77 15.33
N ASP A 656 33.11 -7.96 16.19
CA ASP A 656 34.48 -8.27 15.78
C ASP A 656 34.67 -9.76 15.47
N ILE A 657 33.87 -10.64 16.10
CA ILE A 657 33.88 -12.10 15.88
C ILE A 657 32.71 -12.59 15.02
N ALA A 658 31.83 -11.69 14.57
CA ALA A 658 30.58 -12.04 13.91
C ALA A 658 30.79 -12.88 12.63
N ASN A 659 31.82 -12.58 11.85
CA ASN A 659 32.13 -13.35 10.64
C ASN A 659 32.70 -14.74 10.95
N ASP A 660 33.43 -14.90 12.05
CA ASP A 660 33.95 -16.22 12.45
C ASP A 660 32.80 -17.13 12.89
N GLU A 661 31.87 -16.62 13.70
CA GLU A 661 30.66 -17.35 14.12
C GLU A 661 29.73 -17.66 12.93
N LEU A 662 29.57 -16.71 12.00
CA LEU A 662 28.85 -16.93 10.74
C LEU A 662 29.43 -18.13 9.98
N MET A 663 30.75 -18.11 9.75
CA MET A 663 31.42 -19.15 8.96
C MET A 663 31.40 -20.51 9.66
N LYS A 664 31.46 -20.52 11.00
CA LYS A 664 31.32 -21.74 11.80
C LYS A 664 29.95 -22.39 11.62
N GLN A 665 28.87 -21.62 11.72
CA GLN A 665 27.51 -22.13 11.48
C GLN A 665 27.33 -22.57 10.01
N ALA A 666 27.86 -21.79 9.06
CA ALA A 666 27.76 -22.09 7.63
C ALA A 666 28.45 -23.41 7.25
N LYS A 667 29.64 -23.67 7.80
CA LYS A 667 30.34 -24.95 7.62
C LYS A 667 29.56 -26.14 8.17
N GLY A 668 28.82 -25.95 9.27
CA GLY A 668 27.94 -26.98 9.82
C GLY A 668 26.82 -27.37 8.85
N ILE A 669 26.13 -26.38 8.27
CA ILE A 669 25.08 -26.61 7.27
C ILE A 669 25.67 -27.23 5.99
N GLN A 670 26.82 -26.74 5.53
CA GLN A 670 27.49 -27.27 4.34
C GLN A 670 27.93 -28.73 4.53
N ALA A 671 28.45 -29.09 5.70
CA ALA A 671 28.83 -30.47 6.00
C ALA A 671 27.62 -31.41 5.99
N ASP A 672 26.48 -30.99 6.55
CA ASP A 672 25.22 -31.73 6.49
C ASP A 672 24.73 -31.90 5.04
N LEU A 673 24.76 -30.84 4.22
CA LEU A 673 24.41 -30.94 2.80
C LEU A 673 25.32 -31.94 2.05
N LYS A 674 26.62 -31.90 2.32
CA LYS A 674 27.59 -32.84 1.73
C LYS A 674 27.30 -34.28 2.12
N MET A 675 26.93 -34.55 3.37
CA MET A 675 26.52 -35.88 3.83
C MET A 675 25.24 -36.37 3.13
N ASN A 676 24.38 -35.44 2.69
CA ASN A 676 23.16 -35.72 1.94
C ASN A 676 23.36 -35.65 0.41
N GLY A 677 24.61 -35.72 -0.07
CA GLY A 677 24.93 -35.79 -1.51
C GLY A 677 24.92 -34.45 -2.26
N ILE A 678 24.76 -33.32 -1.57
CA ILE A 678 24.77 -31.99 -2.18
C ILE A 678 26.14 -31.34 -1.96
N THR A 679 26.88 -31.13 -3.06
CA THR A 679 28.16 -30.43 -3.00
C THR A 679 27.95 -28.94 -3.25
N THR A 680 28.16 -28.12 -2.21
CA THR A 680 28.10 -26.66 -2.29
C THR A 680 29.14 -26.04 -1.35
N SER A 681 29.45 -24.75 -1.54
CA SER A 681 30.31 -23.99 -0.63
C SER A 681 29.51 -23.42 0.52
N GLU A 682 30.15 -23.35 1.70
CA GLU A 682 29.62 -22.68 2.89
C GLU A 682 29.41 -21.17 2.68
N LYS A 683 29.99 -20.60 1.62
CA LYS A 683 29.89 -19.18 1.28
C LYS A 683 28.67 -18.84 0.44
N LYS A 684 27.82 -19.80 0.04
CA LYS A 684 26.66 -19.51 -0.82
C LYS A 684 25.50 -18.88 -0.06
N GLU A 685 24.74 -18.01 -0.73
CA GLU A 685 23.59 -17.32 -0.14
C GLU A 685 22.52 -18.30 0.38
N ILE A 686 22.32 -19.42 -0.30
CA ILE A 686 21.41 -20.49 0.12
C ILE A 686 21.73 -21.02 1.53
N ILE A 687 23.01 -21.05 1.93
CA ILE A 687 23.42 -21.50 3.27
C ILE A 687 22.88 -20.56 4.35
N ALA A 688 22.93 -19.25 4.11
CA ALA A 688 22.39 -18.25 5.03
C ALA A 688 20.86 -18.35 5.11
N LEU A 689 20.18 -18.47 3.95
CA LEU A 689 18.73 -18.61 3.92
C LEU A 689 18.26 -19.88 4.66
N ILE A 690 18.96 -21.00 4.49
CA ILE A 690 18.70 -22.25 5.23
C ILE A 690 18.83 -22.00 6.75
N ALA A 691 19.88 -21.32 7.20
CA ALA A 691 20.07 -21.00 8.62
C ALA A 691 18.86 -20.22 9.18
N TYR A 692 18.40 -19.20 8.46
CA TYR A 692 17.23 -18.42 8.85
C TYR A 692 15.94 -19.25 8.86
N MET A 693 15.67 -20.06 7.82
CA MET A 693 14.48 -20.92 7.80
C MET A 693 14.49 -21.93 8.95
N GLN A 694 15.63 -22.54 9.23
CA GLN A 694 15.82 -23.48 10.34
C GLN A 694 15.64 -22.83 11.71
N ARG A 695 15.80 -21.51 11.80
CA ARG A 695 15.71 -20.75 13.04
C ARG A 695 14.27 -20.47 13.47
N LEU A 696 13.36 -20.28 12.51
CA LEU A 696 11.98 -19.84 12.74
C LEU A 696 11.21 -20.79 13.68
N GLY A 697 10.76 -20.25 14.81
CA GLY A 697 9.95 -20.94 15.81
C GLY A 697 10.71 -21.87 16.76
N LYS A 698 12.05 -21.98 16.68
CA LYS A 698 12.82 -22.89 17.58
C LYS A 698 12.92 -22.41 19.03
N ASP A 699 12.93 -21.10 19.28
CA ASP A 699 13.14 -20.56 20.64
C ASP A 699 12.01 -20.86 21.62
N ILE A 700 10.82 -21.09 21.11
CA ILE A 700 9.64 -21.31 21.96
C ILE A 700 9.43 -22.79 22.32
N LYS A 701 10.31 -23.70 21.86
CA LYS A 701 10.29 -25.12 22.24
C LYS A 701 10.66 -25.29 23.71
N GLY A 702 9.68 -25.15 24.62
CA GLY A 702 9.85 -25.35 26.07
C GLY A 702 8.90 -24.54 26.96
N GLU A 703 8.29 -23.46 26.45
CA GLU A 703 7.36 -22.60 27.22
C GLU A 703 5.88 -22.92 26.97
N SER A 704 5.56 -24.18 26.66
CA SER A 704 4.23 -24.63 26.21
C SER A 704 3.19 -24.78 27.32
N THR A 705 3.24 -23.95 28.37
CA THR A 705 2.27 -23.99 29.47
C THR A 705 1.38 -22.76 29.48
N PHE A 706 0.41 -22.69 28.56
CA PHE A 706 -0.75 -21.84 28.74
C PHE A 706 -2.04 -22.53 28.27
N ARG A 707 -3.03 -22.61 29.17
CA ARG A 707 -4.33 -23.23 28.93
C ARG A 707 -5.18 -22.31 28.05
N ILE A 708 -5.88 -22.88 27.06
CA ILE A 708 -6.89 -22.18 26.24
C ILE A 708 -7.89 -21.49 27.17
N PRO A 709 -8.13 -20.17 27.05
CA PRO A 709 -9.17 -19.48 27.80
C PRO A 709 -10.54 -20.13 27.55
N ALA A 710 -11.30 -20.39 28.62
CA ALA A 710 -12.60 -21.05 28.53
C ALA A 710 -13.60 -20.31 27.61
N SER A 711 -13.38 -19.02 27.33
CA SER A 711 -14.18 -18.20 26.42
C SER A 711 -14.12 -18.63 24.94
N LEU A 712 -13.12 -19.41 24.53
CA LEU A 712 -12.96 -19.87 23.14
C LEU A 712 -13.48 -21.30 22.91
N LYS A 713 -14.00 -21.99 23.95
CA LYS A 713 -14.60 -23.32 23.80
C LYS A 713 -15.99 -23.32 23.16
N ASN A 714 -16.62 -22.16 23.04
CA ASN A 714 -18.04 -22.04 22.65
C ASN A 714 -18.29 -21.26 21.35
N ALA A 715 -17.26 -20.99 20.54
CA ALA A 715 -17.46 -20.48 19.19
C ALA A 715 -17.57 -21.66 18.21
N ASN A 716 -18.77 -22.23 18.13
CA ASN A 716 -19.21 -23.06 17.00
C ASN A 716 -19.87 -22.18 15.95
#